data_AF-A0A5B2WTX6-F1
#
_entry.id   AF-A0A5B2WTX6-F1
#
_cell.length_a   1.000
_cell.length_b   1.000
_cell.length_c   1.000
_cell.angle_alpha   90.00
_cell.angle_beta   90.00
_cell.angle_gamma   90.00
#
_symmetry.space_group_name_H-M   'P 1'
#
loop_
_entity.id
_entity.type
_entity.pdbx_description
1 polymer ?
#
loop_
_entity_poly.entity_id
_entity_poly.type
_entity_poly.pdbx_seq_one_letter_code
_entity_poly.pdbx_strand_id
1 'polypeptide(L)'
;MATDSGGDAQDTDVRAGDDDARHHHGWPGLRFLTWLPAWFRFSVVAVIVFVCAVVASRPGDDPAPVHPVGDVAAAAKALNSLTDPSPDHDPAADFPADFVSVQGTVPKTVRGPDGTLRAINPGGGCSGPAGDTAWDFSVICEAHDLGYDLLRYAEHQGQQLGPDARRRLDDRLTADMRARCDGNPRGSLAECHAVADVYTAGLVVNSWRQRWGPPRHEPAISWAVGIAAIVLLLMARMPGRRAGRRRIPAPRVATLLPAAPRPPPADAPHYDRYASFLRLVSLAVVVLGQSLLTVAYWAGVSANWLWLVTWVVQAAPVFFFAGGQANLLSWRAVQAEHGGFGRYLTERISWLLRPMLAFVLAWVVLPLPLDLLEAPSERVAALSRLIAHPLWFLGVYLGAVAATPVMAWLHRRLRFAVPLGLGGAVALVDACRVGFGWGAGGYVNVALAALVLQQLGFCYADGDLARLSRRTLAVVGALCVPALLLLTSGGGYPRNMMGTPAEPASNINPPTFCLLVLGVGQLCVAMLLRDRVSAWLAGHRQWRLVCFAKSTPITLYLAYLTVLTVVLALLGVLDGPVVTALGWLTGPRWLAVLAVLLVPALVLCHRFERRVQLFSPVEGIESHRGRLAATLGVFYGALGALGFVVTGFAGSRATLVVLPVDSLQNLVHLLLGWYLVHTARVGSCHRRLPWLLTAVACVPPLLDPAPDPLVVGLHAATICVALLAALPGRAPGGPVRPGWNRLLPPMLRLPAPTSAARSDRSATPPTQPAR
;
A
#
# COMPACT_ATOMS: atom_id res chain seq x y z
N MET A 1 -9.56 42.28 73.62
CA MET A 1 -10.49 43.20 72.93
C MET A 1 -10.94 42.49 71.67
N ALA A 2 -12.25 42.52 71.34
CA ALA A 2 -12.95 41.99 70.15
C ALA A 2 -12.11 41.60 68.90
N THR A 3 -12.41 40.59 68.08
CA THR A 3 -13.49 39.58 67.96
C THR A 3 -12.95 38.44 67.05
N ASP A 4 -13.61 37.32 66.70
CA ASP A 4 -15.01 36.85 66.86
C ASP A 4 -15.07 35.30 66.94
N SER A 5 -16.27 34.70 66.94
CA SER A 5 -16.47 33.23 66.88
C SER A 5 -17.64 32.78 66.00
N GLY A 6 -17.43 31.81 65.11
CA GLY A 6 -18.52 31.11 64.42
C GLY A 6 -18.08 30.22 63.24
N GLY A 7 -18.73 29.06 63.09
CA GLY A 7 -18.62 28.21 61.89
C GLY A 7 -18.46 26.72 62.18
N ASP A 8 -19.58 26.01 62.33
CA ASP A 8 -19.62 24.54 62.47
C ASP A 8 -18.95 23.82 61.30
N ALA A 9 -18.11 22.83 61.60
CA ALA A 9 -17.62 21.85 60.64
C ALA A 9 -18.40 20.55 60.81
N GLN A 10 -19.51 20.40 60.08
CA GLN A 10 -20.32 19.19 60.11
C GLN A 10 -19.64 18.03 59.35
N ASP A 11 -19.60 16.90 60.03
CA ASP A 11 -19.05 15.62 59.60
C ASP A 11 -19.72 15.12 58.31
N THR A 12 -18.93 14.90 57.24
CA THR A 12 -19.39 14.20 56.03
C THR A 12 -18.32 13.21 55.55
N ASP A 13 -18.47 11.97 56.01
CA ASP A 13 -17.73 10.78 55.59
C ASP A 13 -17.89 10.52 54.07
N VAL A 14 -16.98 11.07 53.28
CA VAL A 14 -16.87 10.78 51.84
C VAL A 14 -15.90 9.62 51.64
N ARG A 15 -16.48 8.42 51.56
CA ARG A 15 -15.87 7.17 51.11
C ARG A 15 -14.74 7.40 50.09
N ALA A 16 -13.53 6.99 50.45
CA ALA A 16 -12.41 6.93 49.52
C ALA A 16 -12.70 5.92 48.39
N GLY A 17 -13.16 6.42 47.26
CA GLY A 17 -13.37 5.65 46.04
C GLY A 17 -12.04 5.16 45.47
N ASP A 18 -11.88 3.84 45.39
CA ASP A 18 -10.74 3.15 44.79
C ASP A 18 -10.71 3.34 43.26
N ASP A 19 -10.26 4.51 42.82
CA ASP A 19 -10.32 4.94 41.41
C ASP A 19 -8.93 5.17 40.77
N ASP A 20 -7.87 4.51 41.28
CA ASP A 20 -6.57 4.40 40.57
C ASP A 20 -6.64 3.37 39.41
N ALA A 21 -7.69 3.49 38.61
CA ALA A 21 -8.09 2.55 37.58
C ALA A 21 -7.36 2.79 36.25
N ARG A 22 -6.10 2.37 36.21
CA ARG A 22 -5.48 1.78 34.99
C ARG A 22 -5.38 2.71 33.77
N HIS A 23 -4.47 3.68 33.83
CA HIS A 23 -3.89 4.32 32.63
C HIS A 23 -2.99 3.34 31.84
N HIS A 24 -3.62 2.34 31.21
CA HIS A 24 -2.98 1.38 30.31
C HIS A 24 -3.31 1.68 28.85
N HIS A 25 -2.30 2.10 28.10
CA HIS A 25 -2.39 2.53 26.70
C HIS A 25 -2.98 1.44 25.78
N GLY A 26 -4.17 1.70 25.23
CA GLY A 26 -4.82 0.81 24.26
C GLY A 26 -6.10 1.41 23.65
N TRP A 27 -6.42 1.01 22.42
CA TRP A 27 -7.66 1.36 21.70
C TRP A 27 -8.89 0.79 22.44
N PRO A 28 -10.03 1.49 22.57
CA PRO A 28 -11.25 0.90 23.15
C PRO A 28 -11.80 -0.29 22.35
N GLY A 29 -11.91 -0.18 21.02
CA GLY A 29 -12.35 -1.30 20.17
C GLY A 29 -11.37 -2.48 20.16
N LEU A 30 -10.07 -2.21 20.27
CA LEU A 30 -9.05 -3.27 20.38
C LEU A 30 -8.95 -3.82 21.79
N ARG A 31 -9.43 -3.10 22.83
CA ARG A 31 -9.65 -3.65 24.17
C ARG A 31 -10.79 -4.66 24.11
N PHE A 32 -11.91 -4.35 23.45
CA PHE A 32 -12.98 -5.33 23.21
C PHE A 32 -12.46 -6.55 22.43
N LEU A 33 -11.79 -6.36 21.28
CA LEU A 33 -11.20 -7.47 20.54
C LEU A 33 -10.16 -8.27 21.35
N THR A 34 -9.28 -7.64 22.13
CA THR A 34 -8.32 -8.37 22.99
C THR A 34 -8.96 -9.00 24.23
N TRP A 35 -10.22 -8.67 24.54
CA TRP A 35 -11.05 -9.42 25.48
C TRP A 35 -11.72 -10.64 24.84
N LEU A 36 -11.99 -10.60 23.54
CA LEU A 36 -12.56 -11.73 22.81
C LEU A 36 -11.57 -12.92 22.71
N PRO A 37 -12.08 -14.16 22.68
CA PRO A 37 -11.28 -15.36 22.47
C PRO A 37 -10.36 -15.26 21.25
N ALA A 38 -9.24 -15.98 21.28
CA ALA A 38 -8.29 -15.98 20.16
C ALA A 38 -8.92 -16.51 18.86
N TRP A 39 -9.81 -17.52 18.96
CA TRP A 39 -10.57 -18.07 17.83
C TRP A 39 -11.51 -17.01 17.24
N PHE A 40 -12.29 -16.31 18.06
CA PHE A 40 -13.24 -15.29 17.57
C PHE A 40 -12.51 -14.13 16.87
N ARG A 41 -11.39 -13.67 17.46
CA ARG A 41 -10.49 -12.70 16.83
C ARG A 41 -9.96 -13.18 15.48
N PHE A 42 -9.55 -14.45 15.41
CA PHE A 42 -9.10 -15.07 14.16
C PHE A 42 -10.22 -15.09 13.13
N SER A 43 -11.43 -15.54 13.47
CA SER A 43 -12.59 -15.56 12.58
C SER A 43 -12.93 -14.18 12.04
N VAL A 44 -12.99 -13.14 12.90
CA VAL A 44 -13.27 -11.76 12.46
C VAL A 44 -12.18 -11.25 11.50
N VAL A 45 -10.90 -11.45 11.82
CA VAL A 45 -9.81 -11.04 10.92
C VAL A 45 -9.83 -11.85 9.62
N ALA A 46 -10.08 -13.15 9.68
CA ALA A 46 -10.15 -14.03 8.51
C ALA A 46 -11.30 -13.63 7.57
N VAL A 47 -12.50 -13.35 8.10
CA VAL A 47 -13.65 -12.87 7.31
C VAL A 47 -13.35 -11.52 6.67
N ILE A 48 -12.81 -10.55 7.42
CA ILE A 48 -12.43 -9.24 6.86
C ILE A 48 -11.38 -9.40 5.75
N VAL A 49 -10.34 -10.21 5.98
CA VAL A 49 -9.28 -10.43 4.98
C VAL A 49 -9.80 -11.19 3.76
N PHE A 50 -10.66 -12.18 3.95
CA PHE A 50 -11.30 -12.93 2.86
C PHE A 50 -12.13 -11.98 1.97
N VAL A 51 -12.98 -11.15 2.57
CA VAL A 51 -13.74 -10.11 1.84
C VAL A 51 -12.80 -9.16 1.12
N CYS A 52 -11.77 -8.61 1.78
CA CYS A 52 -10.77 -7.76 1.14
C CYS A 52 -10.04 -8.45 -0.02
N ALA A 53 -9.72 -9.74 0.09
CA ALA A 53 -9.00 -10.48 -0.93
C ALA A 53 -9.89 -10.79 -2.15
N VAL A 54 -11.13 -11.22 -1.92
CA VAL A 54 -12.15 -11.37 -2.97
C VAL A 54 -12.29 -10.08 -3.78
N VAL A 55 -12.25 -8.91 -3.13
CA VAL A 55 -12.32 -7.59 -3.79
C VAL A 55 -11.02 -7.20 -4.49
N ALA A 56 -9.88 -7.33 -3.82
CA ALA A 56 -8.56 -6.99 -4.34
C ALA A 56 -8.16 -7.82 -5.56
N SER A 57 -8.89 -8.90 -5.83
CA SER A 57 -8.61 -9.90 -6.86
C SER A 57 -9.49 -9.83 -8.11
N ARG A 58 -10.51 -8.97 -8.10
CA ARG A 58 -11.44 -8.84 -9.23
C ARG A 58 -10.66 -8.37 -10.47
N PRO A 59 -10.98 -8.87 -11.68
CA PRO A 59 -10.34 -8.39 -12.89
C PRO A 59 -10.57 -6.88 -13.08
N GLY A 60 -9.68 -6.28 -13.86
CA GLY A 60 -9.77 -4.88 -14.29
C GLY A 60 -10.99 -4.62 -15.19
N ASP A 61 -11.02 -3.42 -15.77
CA ASP A 61 -12.15 -2.96 -16.59
C ASP A 61 -12.47 -3.92 -17.74
N ASP A 62 -13.75 -4.24 -17.93
CA ASP A 62 -14.24 -4.99 -19.08
C ASP A 62 -14.09 -4.11 -20.35
N PRO A 63 -13.71 -4.68 -21.51
CA PRO A 63 -13.67 -3.94 -22.76
C PRO A 63 -15.06 -3.42 -23.12
N ALA A 64 -15.12 -2.25 -23.77
CA ALA A 64 -16.38 -1.64 -24.19
C ALA A 64 -17.23 -2.63 -25.01
N PRO A 65 -18.57 -2.63 -24.86
CA PRO A 65 -19.43 -3.58 -25.55
C PRO A 65 -19.37 -3.36 -27.08
N VAL A 66 -18.72 -4.28 -27.77
CA VAL A 66 -18.69 -4.36 -29.24
C VAL A 66 -19.77 -5.35 -29.69
N HIS A 67 -20.49 -5.03 -30.77
CA HIS A 67 -21.40 -6.00 -31.38
C HIS A 67 -20.61 -7.19 -31.94
N PRO A 68 -20.94 -8.44 -31.56
CA PRO A 68 -20.25 -9.62 -32.07
C PRO A 68 -20.28 -9.68 -33.60
N VAL A 69 -19.13 -9.98 -34.21
CA VAL A 69 -18.99 -10.18 -35.66
C VAL A 69 -18.24 -11.48 -35.98
N GLY A 70 -18.47 -12.03 -37.17
CA GLY A 70 -17.84 -13.28 -37.62
C GLY A 70 -18.13 -14.44 -36.66
N ASP A 71 -17.11 -15.22 -36.35
CA ASP A 71 -17.24 -16.41 -35.50
C ASP A 71 -17.64 -16.09 -34.05
N VAL A 72 -17.40 -14.86 -33.58
CA VAL A 72 -17.88 -14.39 -32.27
C VAL A 72 -19.40 -14.21 -32.28
N ALA A 73 -19.99 -13.84 -33.42
CA ALA A 73 -21.44 -13.81 -33.58
C ALA A 73 -22.05 -15.23 -33.60
N ALA A 74 -21.34 -16.21 -34.19
CA ALA A 74 -21.72 -17.61 -34.11
C ALA A 74 -21.64 -18.12 -32.65
N ALA A 75 -20.57 -17.80 -31.93
CA ALA A 75 -20.45 -18.14 -30.50
C ALA A 75 -21.57 -17.51 -29.65
N ALA A 76 -21.95 -16.26 -29.92
CA ALA A 76 -23.08 -15.61 -29.27
C ALA A 76 -24.43 -16.28 -29.60
N LYS A 77 -24.62 -16.76 -30.85
CA LYS A 77 -25.79 -17.52 -31.27
C LYS A 77 -25.86 -18.87 -30.55
N ALA A 78 -24.78 -19.65 -30.57
CA ALA A 78 -24.66 -20.92 -29.87
C ALA A 78 -24.95 -20.78 -28.37
N LEU A 79 -24.42 -19.73 -27.74
CA LEU A 79 -24.68 -19.45 -26.33
C LEU A 79 -26.16 -19.13 -26.07
N ASN A 80 -26.82 -18.38 -26.96
CA ASN A 80 -28.26 -18.14 -26.84
C ASN A 80 -29.04 -19.47 -26.91
N SER A 81 -28.71 -20.36 -27.85
CA SER A 81 -29.33 -21.69 -28.00
C SER A 81 -29.04 -22.64 -26.83
N LEU A 82 -27.93 -22.46 -26.09
CA LEU A 82 -27.70 -23.14 -24.81
C LEU A 82 -28.58 -22.58 -23.68
N THR A 83 -28.82 -21.26 -23.67
CA THR A 83 -29.67 -20.60 -22.65
C THR A 83 -31.17 -20.76 -22.89
N ASP A 84 -31.58 -20.96 -24.15
CA ASP A 84 -32.96 -21.18 -24.57
C ASP A 84 -33.08 -22.50 -25.39
N PRO A 85 -32.99 -23.66 -24.71
CA PRO A 85 -32.94 -24.98 -25.32
C PRO A 85 -34.31 -25.42 -25.85
N SER A 86 -34.31 -26.05 -27.02
CA SER A 86 -35.50 -26.47 -27.77
C SER A 86 -35.50 -27.99 -27.98
N PRO A 87 -36.67 -28.67 -28.07
CA PRO A 87 -36.74 -30.07 -28.49
C PRO A 87 -36.39 -30.30 -29.97
N ASP A 88 -36.46 -29.25 -30.79
CA ASP A 88 -36.44 -29.29 -32.26
C ASP A 88 -35.16 -28.71 -32.90
N HIS A 89 -34.30 -28.06 -32.11
CA HIS A 89 -33.04 -27.46 -32.57
C HIS A 89 -31.87 -27.95 -31.72
N ASP A 90 -30.79 -28.37 -32.36
CA ASP A 90 -29.56 -28.79 -31.69
C ASP A 90 -28.64 -27.57 -31.47
N PRO A 91 -28.33 -27.17 -30.22
CA PRO A 91 -27.44 -26.06 -29.96
C PRO A 91 -26.04 -26.25 -30.57
N ALA A 92 -25.57 -27.49 -30.76
CA ALA A 92 -24.28 -27.77 -31.37
C ALA A 92 -24.19 -27.31 -32.85
N ALA A 93 -25.32 -27.19 -33.54
CA ALA A 93 -25.38 -26.74 -34.94
C ALA A 93 -25.07 -25.24 -35.12
N ASP A 94 -25.09 -24.46 -34.03
CA ASP A 94 -24.79 -23.02 -34.04
C ASP A 94 -23.33 -22.68 -33.74
N PHE A 95 -22.51 -23.68 -33.39
CA PHE A 95 -21.13 -23.46 -32.95
C PHE A 95 -20.22 -22.95 -34.08
N PRO A 96 -19.22 -22.11 -33.77
CA PRO A 96 -18.17 -21.74 -34.72
C PRO A 96 -17.47 -22.98 -35.32
N ALA A 97 -17.18 -22.93 -36.63
CA ALA A 97 -16.60 -24.08 -37.35
C ALA A 97 -15.21 -24.48 -36.85
N ASP A 98 -14.45 -23.54 -36.28
CA ASP A 98 -13.14 -23.74 -35.67
C ASP A 98 -13.20 -23.97 -34.15
N PHE A 99 -14.37 -23.98 -33.51
CA PHE A 99 -14.50 -24.07 -32.04
C PHE A 99 -13.71 -25.24 -31.46
N VAL A 100 -13.81 -26.42 -32.09
CA VAL A 100 -13.12 -27.64 -31.67
C VAL A 100 -11.60 -27.52 -31.78
N SER A 101 -11.08 -26.81 -32.79
CA SER A 101 -9.62 -26.60 -32.93
C SER A 101 -9.08 -25.54 -31.98
N VAL A 102 -9.91 -24.58 -31.56
CA VAL A 102 -9.53 -23.50 -30.62
C VAL A 102 -9.66 -23.93 -29.15
N GLN A 103 -10.77 -24.55 -28.75
CA GLN A 103 -11.00 -24.96 -27.35
C GLN A 103 -10.54 -26.40 -27.05
N GLY A 104 -10.38 -27.27 -28.05
CA GLY A 104 -10.08 -28.69 -27.86
C GLY A 104 -11.27 -29.54 -27.36
N THR A 105 -12.38 -28.90 -26.98
CA THR A 105 -13.64 -29.56 -26.60
C THR A 105 -14.44 -29.96 -27.84
N VAL A 106 -14.92 -31.20 -27.89
CA VAL A 106 -15.92 -31.67 -28.87
C VAL A 106 -17.29 -31.63 -28.21
N PRO A 107 -18.22 -30.75 -28.64
CA PRO A 107 -19.60 -30.74 -28.14
C PRO A 107 -20.30 -32.07 -28.42
N LYS A 108 -21.13 -32.52 -27.49
CA LYS A 108 -22.01 -33.68 -27.69
C LYS A 108 -23.45 -33.29 -27.39
N THR A 109 -24.37 -33.69 -28.25
CA THR A 109 -25.81 -33.45 -28.03
C THR A 109 -26.42 -34.57 -27.20
N VAL A 110 -27.22 -34.21 -26.20
CA VAL A 110 -28.01 -35.10 -25.35
C VAL A 110 -29.45 -34.58 -25.23
N ARG A 111 -30.42 -35.45 -24.99
CA ARG A 111 -31.80 -35.04 -24.71
C ARG A 111 -32.00 -34.91 -23.20
N GLY A 112 -32.45 -33.75 -22.76
CA GLY A 112 -32.74 -33.45 -21.35
C GLY A 112 -33.98 -34.20 -20.84
N PRO A 113 -34.17 -34.30 -19.52
CA PRO A 113 -35.39 -34.89 -18.91
C PRO A 113 -36.67 -34.10 -19.25
N ASP A 114 -36.52 -32.83 -19.61
CA ASP A 114 -37.56 -31.91 -20.11
C ASP A 114 -37.90 -32.13 -21.60
N GLY A 115 -37.23 -33.08 -22.26
CA GLY A 115 -37.39 -33.37 -23.69
C GLY A 115 -36.59 -32.47 -24.63
N THR A 116 -35.93 -31.41 -24.12
CA THR A 116 -35.13 -30.49 -24.94
C THR A 116 -33.81 -31.10 -25.41
N LEU A 117 -33.22 -30.59 -26.48
CA LEU A 117 -31.86 -30.91 -26.90
C LEU A 117 -30.86 -29.96 -26.21
N ARG A 118 -29.80 -30.54 -25.65
CA ARG A 118 -28.71 -29.83 -24.95
C ARG A 118 -27.38 -30.23 -25.57
N ALA A 119 -26.51 -29.27 -25.85
CA ALA A 119 -25.10 -29.56 -26.12
C ALA A 119 -24.30 -29.50 -24.80
N ILE A 120 -23.45 -30.49 -24.58
CA ILE A 120 -22.63 -30.68 -23.37
C ILE A 120 -21.14 -30.77 -23.71
N ASN A 121 -20.27 -30.38 -22.78
CA ASN A 121 -18.85 -30.74 -22.77
C ASN A 121 -18.70 -32.07 -22.00
N PRO A 122 -18.40 -33.22 -22.63
CA PRO A 122 -18.31 -34.51 -21.95
C PRO A 122 -17.13 -34.65 -20.97
N GLY A 123 -16.21 -33.68 -20.95
CA GLY A 123 -15.14 -33.57 -19.96
C GLY A 123 -15.37 -32.47 -18.92
N GLY A 124 -16.52 -31.79 -18.96
CA GLY A 124 -16.94 -30.82 -17.95
C GLY A 124 -17.45 -31.50 -16.68
N GLY A 125 -17.77 -30.72 -15.65
CA GLY A 125 -18.24 -31.26 -14.38
C GLY A 125 -18.66 -30.24 -13.35
N CYS A 126 -19.46 -30.68 -12.37
CA CYS A 126 -20.00 -29.83 -11.33
C CYS A 126 -18.92 -29.32 -10.36
N SER A 127 -18.35 -28.15 -10.65
CA SER A 127 -17.29 -27.47 -9.87
C SER A 127 -17.80 -26.85 -8.55
N GLY A 128 -18.58 -27.60 -7.77
CA GLY A 128 -19.15 -27.19 -6.49
C GLY A 128 -18.54 -27.91 -5.28
N PRO A 129 -18.85 -27.46 -4.04
CA PRO A 129 -18.24 -27.97 -2.81
C PRO A 129 -18.58 -29.43 -2.47
N ALA A 130 -19.52 -30.04 -3.19
CA ALA A 130 -19.93 -31.44 -3.03
C ALA A 130 -19.46 -32.36 -4.18
N GLY A 131 -18.87 -31.82 -5.26
CA GLY A 131 -18.54 -32.58 -6.46
C GLY A 131 -19.79 -33.11 -7.17
N ASP A 132 -19.73 -34.36 -7.66
CA ASP A 132 -20.87 -35.06 -8.25
C ASP A 132 -21.99 -35.24 -7.22
N THR A 133 -23.16 -34.67 -7.52
CA THR A 133 -24.28 -34.65 -6.58
C THR A 133 -25.17 -35.88 -6.73
N ALA A 134 -25.81 -36.29 -5.63
CA ALA A 134 -26.79 -37.37 -5.65
C ALA A 134 -27.98 -37.09 -6.58
N TRP A 135 -28.23 -35.84 -6.98
CA TRP A 135 -29.39 -35.37 -7.73
C TRP A 135 -29.21 -35.26 -9.25
N ASP A 136 -28.13 -35.84 -9.80
CA ASP A 136 -27.95 -36.00 -11.25
C ASP A 136 -27.73 -34.67 -12.01
N PHE A 137 -27.00 -33.72 -11.39
CA PHE A 137 -26.71 -32.42 -12.01
C PHE A 137 -25.63 -32.46 -13.10
N SER A 138 -24.98 -33.60 -13.36
CA SER A 138 -23.83 -33.72 -14.29
C SER A 138 -24.11 -33.10 -15.66
N VAL A 139 -25.12 -33.58 -16.38
CA VAL A 139 -25.52 -33.08 -17.72
C VAL A 139 -25.81 -31.57 -17.72
N ILE A 140 -26.34 -31.04 -16.61
CA ILE A 140 -26.69 -29.63 -16.44
C ILE A 140 -25.40 -28.79 -16.25
N CYS A 141 -24.44 -29.30 -15.47
CA CYS A 141 -23.10 -28.71 -15.31
C CYS A 141 -22.27 -28.81 -16.60
N GLU A 142 -22.30 -29.94 -17.31
CA GLU A 142 -21.57 -30.14 -18.57
C GLU A 142 -22.05 -29.21 -19.70
N ALA A 143 -23.35 -28.86 -19.72
CA ALA A 143 -23.90 -27.86 -20.64
C ALA A 143 -23.48 -26.43 -20.27
N HIS A 144 -23.40 -26.13 -18.97
CA HIS A 144 -22.94 -24.84 -18.46
C HIS A 144 -21.45 -24.62 -18.70
N ASP A 145 -20.61 -25.64 -18.47
CA ASP A 145 -19.18 -25.62 -18.80
C ASP A 145 -18.94 -25.40 -20.30
N LEU A 146 -19.76 -25.99 -21.19
CA LEU A 146 -19.67 -25.75 -22.62
C LEU A 146 -20.02 -24.29 -22.98
N GLY A 147 -21.00 -23.68 -22.29
CA GLY A 147 -21.28 -22.25 -22.41
C GLY A 147 -20.13 -21.38 -21.91
N TYR A 148 -19.42 -21.81 -20.87
CA TYR A 148 -18.18 -21.19 -20.40
C TYR A 148 -17.03 -21.30 -21.41
N ASP A 149 -16.93 -22.40 -22.15
CA ASP A 149 -15.97 -22.56 -23.26
C ASP A 149 -16.29 -21.63 -24.44
N LEU A 150 -17.58 -21.35 -24.73
CA LEU A 150 -17.96 -20.32 -25.71
C LEU A 150 -17.58 -18.90 -25.29
N LEU A 151 -17.69 -18.55 -23.99
CA LEU A 151 -17.21 -17.27 -23.46
C LEU A 151 -15.69 -17.12 -23.59
N ARG A 152 -14.93 -18.21 -23.36
CA ARG A 152 -13.46 -18.26 -23.56
C ARG A 152 -13.07 -18.20 -25.02
N TYR A 153 -13.82 -18.86 -25.90
CA TYR A 153 -13.63 -18.82 -27.34
C TYR A 153 -13.77 -17.38 -27.88
N ALA A 154 -14.80 -16.65 -27.45
CA ALA A 154 -14.99 -15.25 -27.80
C ALA A 154 -13.81 -14.38 -27.35
N GLU A 155 -13.33 -14.55 -26.11
CA GLU A 155 -12.13 -13.87 -25.61
C GLU A 155 -10.88 -14.19 -26.45
N HIS A 156 -10.70 -15.45 -26.86
CA HIS A 156 -9.59 -15.89 -27.72
C HIS A 156 -9.62 -15.26 -29.12
N GLN A 157 -10.82 -15.08 -29.70
CA GLN A 157 -11.01 -14.34 -30.97
C GLN A 157 -10.93 -12.82 -30.80
N GLY A 158 -10.58 -12.31 -29.62
CA GLY A 158 -10.34 -10.88 -29.37
C GLY A 158 -11.59 -10.04 -29.10
N GLN A 159 -12.77 -10.65 -28.90
CA GLN A 159 -14.01 -9.94 -28.55
C GLN A 159 -14.74 -10.67 -27.43
N GLN A 160 -14.77 -10.10 -26.23
CA GLN A 160 -15.55 -10.68 -25.13
C GLN A 160 -17.05 -10.45 -25.36
N LEU A 161 -17.87 -11.49 -25.12
CA LEU A 161 -19.32 -11.31 -25.01
C LEU A 161 -19.64 -10.55 -23.71
N GLY A 162 -20.57 -9.61 -23.78
CA GLY A 162 -20.88 -8.71 -22.66
C GLY A 162 -21.46 -9.42 -21.42
N PRO A 163 -21.45 -8.77 -20.23
CA PRO A 163 -21.87 -9.34 -18.95
C PRO A 163 -23.18 -10.14 -18.94
N ASP A 164 -24.17 -9.75 -19.75
CA ASP A 164 -25.46 -10.42 -19.83
C ASP A 164 -25.40 -11.82 -20.45
N ALA A 165 -24.37 -12.11 -21.24
CA ALA A 165 -24.13 -13.43 -21.82
C ALA A 165 -23.84 -14.46 -20.71
N ARG A 166 -22.96 -14.11 -19.76
CA ARG A 166 -22.67 -14.96 -18.59
C ARG A 166 -23.82 -14.99 -17.60
N ARG A 167 -24.52 -13.86 -17.37
CA ARG A 167 -25.72 -13.84 -16.52
C ARG A 167 -26.77 -14.84 -16.99
N ARG A 168 -27.19 -14.78 -18.27
CA ARG A 168 -28.19 -15.73 -18.81
C ARG A 168 -27.76 -17.20 -18.69
N LEU A 169 -26.48 -17.48 -18.86
CA LEU A 169 -25.93 -18.84 -18.71
C LEU A 169 -25.95 -19.33 -17.26
N ASP A 170 -25.56 -18.48 -16.31
CA ASP A 170 -25.57 -18.79 -14.87
C ASP A 170 -27.01 -18.90 -14.32
N ASP A 171 -27.91 -18.02 -14.78
CA ASP A 171 -29.35 -18.08 -14.50
C ASP A 171 -29.96 -19.36 -15.07
N ARG A 172 -29.51 -19.82 -16.24
CA ARG A 172 -29.98 -21.07 -16.84
C ARG A 172 -29.58 -22.30 -16.03
N LEU A 173 -28.32 -22.38 -15.60
CA LEU A 173 -27.85 -23.46 -14.70
C LEU A 173 -28.72 -23.51 -13.43
N THR A 174 -28.99 -22.35 -12.85
CA THR A 174 -29.85 -22.19 -11.65
C THR A 174 -31.27 -22.73 -11.89
N ALA A 175 -31.88 -22.38 -13.02
CA ALA A 175 -33.22 -22.83 -13.40
C ALA A 175 -33.25 -24.35 -13.64
N ASP A 176 -32.28 -24.91 -14.37
CA ASP A 176 -32.22 -26.33 -14.69
C ASP A 176 -31.97 -27.20 -13.44
N MET A 177 -31.11 -26.78 -12.50
CA MET A 177 -30.93 -27.49 -11.23
C MET A 177 -32.22 -27.55 -10.40
N ARG A 178 -32.95 -26.43 -10.31
CA ARG A 178 -34.24 -26.40 -9.59
C ARG A 178 -35.31 -27.25 -10.27
N ALA A 179 -35.43 -27.16 -11.60
CA ALA A 179 -36.32 -28.02 -12.38
C ALA A 179 -35.97 -29.52 -12.23
N ARG A 180 -34.68 -29.87 -12.11
CA ARG A 180 -34.23 -31.23 -11.80
C ARG A 180 -34.68 -31.67 -10.40
N CYS A 181 -34.60 -30.79 -9.40
CA CYS A 181 -35.12 -31.07 -8.06
C CYS A 181 -36.64 -31.28 -8.05
N ASP A 182 -37.40 -30.45 -8.75
CA ASP A 182 -38.86 -30.56 -8.81
C ASP A 182 -39.31 -31.83 -9.56
N GLY A 183 -38.60 -32.22 -10.63
CA GLY A 183 -38.90 -33.42 -11.41
C GLY A 183 -38.35 -34.73 -10.81
N ASN A 184 -37.23 -34.70 -10.07
CA ASN A 184 -36.65 -35.88 -9.43
C ASN A 184 -35.78 -35.52 -8.20
N PRO A 185 -36.39 -35.31 -7.02
CA PRO A 185 -35.68 -34.90 -5.80
C PRO A 185 -34.86 -36.01 -5.13
N ARG A 186 -34.81 -37.23 -5.71
CA ARG A 186 -34.08 -38.42 -5.20
C ARG A 186 -34.10 -38.59 -3.67
N GLY A 187 -35.28 -38.45 -3.08
CA GLY A 187 -35.54 -38.73 -1.66
C GLY A 187 -35.94 -37.50 -0.83
N SER A 188 -35.44 -36.30 -1.13
CA SER A 188 -35.75 -35.08 -0.36
C SER A 188 -35.70 -33.83 -1.24
N LEU A 189 -36.88 -33.24 -1.49
CA LEU A 189 -37.04 -32.03 -2.28
C LEU A 189 -36.35 -30.81 -1.62
N ALA A 190 -36.44 -30.73 -0.29
CA ALA A 190 -35.82 -29.67 0.48
C ALA A 190 -34.28 -29.75 0.46
N GLU A 191 -33.69 -30.96 0.51
CA GLU A 191 -32.23 -31.13 0.42
C GLU A 191 -31.72 -30.84 -1.00
N CYS A 192 -32.44 -31.29 -2.03
CA CYS A 192 -32.09 -30.99 -3.41
C CYS A 192 -32.07 -29.47 -3.68
N HIS A 193 -33.15 -28.76 -3.31
CA HIS A 193 -33.21 -27.30 -3.46
C HIS A 193 -32.16 -26.58 -2.61
N ALA A 194 -31.91 -27.02 -1.37
CA ALA A 194 -30.85 -26.45 -0.54
C ALA A 194 -29.45 -26.59 -1.17
N VAL A 195 -29.17 -27.73 -1.83
CA VAL A 195 -27.91 -27.92 -2.57
C VAL A 195 -27.88 -27.08 -3.85
N ALA A 196 -28.97 -27.03 -4.62
CA ALA A 196 -29.08 -26.16 -5.80
C ALA A 196 -28.88 -24.67 -5.44
N ASP A 197 -29.43 -24.21 -4.31
CA ASP A 197 -29.25 -22.85 -3.81
C ASP A 197 -27.81 -22.58 -3.33
N VAL A 198 -27.13 -23.55 -2.72
CA VAL A 198 -25.70 -23.44 -2.37
C VAL A 198 -24.82 -23.35 -3.63
N TYR A 199 -25.11 -24.16 -4.66
CA TYR A 199 -24.43 -24.07 -5.96
C TYR A 199 -24.67 -22.71 -6.62
N THR A 200 -25.93 -22.26 -6.65
CA THR A 200 -26.34 -20.95 -7.17
C THR A 200 -25.64 -19.80 -6.45
N ALA A 201 -25.59 -19.82 -5.12
CA ALA A 201 -24.91 -18.79 -4.33
C ALA A 201 -23.40 -18.76 -4.62
N GLY A 202 -22.75 -19.92 -4.71
CA GLY A 202 -21.33 -20.02 -5.07
C GLY A 202 -21.05 -19.49 -6.47
N LEU A 203 -21.88 -19.86 -7.45
CA LEU A 203 -21.84 -19.42 -8.84
C LEU A 203 -21.98 -17.89 -8.94
N VAL A 204 -23.06 -17.32 -8.41
CA VAL A 204 -23.34 -15.88 -8.49
C VAL A 204 -22.25 -15.05 -7.81
N VAL A 205 -21.73 -15.49 -6.65
CA VAL A 205 -20.61 -14.82 -5.98
C VAL A 205 -19.32 -14.89 -6.83
N ASN A 206 -19.05 -16.04 -7.47
CA ASN A 206 -17.90 -16.21 -8.35
C ASN A 206 -18.00 -15.32 -9.60
N SER A 207 -19.15 -15.31 -10.27
CA SER A 207 -19.40 -14.53 -11.48
C SER A 207 -19.42 -13.03 -11.19
N TRP A 208 -20.05 -12.58 -10.11
CA TRP A 208 -19.97 -11.19 -9.65
C TRP A 208 -18.53 -10.76 -9.33
N ARG A 209 -17.72 -11.62 -8.68
CA ARG A 209 -16.28 -11.33 -8.45
C ARG A 209 -15.59 -11.09 -9.79
N GLN A 210 -15.79 -11.98 -10.76
CA GLN A 210 -15.21 -11.92 -12.11
C GLN A 210 -15.93 -10.92 -13.07
N ARG A 211 -16.70 -9.95 -12.54
CA ARG A 211 -17.43 -8.92 -13.31
C ARG A 211 -18.41 -9.45 -14.36
N TRP A 212 -18.80 -10.73 -14.28
CA TRP A 212 -19.54 -11.46 -15.31
C TRP A 212 -18.81 -11.60 -16.66
N GLY A 213 -17.50 -11.37 -16.72
CA GLY A 213 -16.67 -11.68 -17.87
C GLY A 213 -16.37 -13.18 -18.00
N PRO A 214 -15.55 -13.60 -19.00
CA PRO A 214 -15.18 -15.00 -19.19
C PRO A 214 -14.53 -15.65 -17.95
N PRO A 215 -14.83 -16.93 -17.66
CA PRO A 215 -14.37 -17.63 -16.45
C PRO A 215 -12.90 -18.05 -16.56
N ARG A 216 -12.06 -17.41 -15.74
CA ARG A 216 -10.60 -17.63 -15.73
C ARG A 216 -10.19 -18.70 -14.72
N HIS A 217 -9.19 -19.48 -15.09
CA HIS A 217 -8.49 -20.40 -14.19
C HIS A 217 -7.62 -19.60 -13.22
N GLU A 218 -7.92 -19.69 -11.93
CA GLU A 218 -7.19 -18.97 -10.87
C GLU A 218 -6.54 -19.97 -9.89
N PRO A 219 -5.29 -19.74 -9.44
CA PRO A 219 -4.61 -20.65 -8.54
C PRO A 219 -5.15 -20.51 -7.10
N ALA A 220 -6.28 -21.15 -6.84
CA ALA A 220 -6.99 -21.12 -5.56
C ALA A 220 -6.09 -21.45 -4.36
N ILE A 221 -5.11 -22.35 -4.55
CA ILE A 221 -4.13 -22.71 -3.51
C ILE A 221 -3.20 -21.51 -3.20
N SER A 222 -2.64 -20.85 -4.22
CA SER A 222 -1.79 -19.65 -4.03
C SER A 222 -2.54 -18.57 -3.25
N TRP A 223 -3.81 -18.33 -3.61
CA TRP A 223 -4.69 -17.38 -2.94
C TRP A 223 -5.01 -17.76 -1.49
N ALA A 224 -5.37 -19.01 -1.23
CA ALA A 224 -5.64 -19.49 0.13
C ALA A 224 -4.41 -19.29 1.03
N VAL A 225 -3.21 -19.57 0.52
CA VAL A 225 -1.95 -19.31 1.24
C VAL A 225 -1.69 -17.81 1.40
N GLY A 226 -1.99 -16.97 0.40
CA GLY A 226 -1.87 -15.51 0.50
C GLY A 226 -2.81 -14.89 1.55
N ILE A 227 -4.08 -15.28 1.55
CA ILE A 227 -5.08 -14.91 2.56
C ILE A 227 -4.62 -15.37 3.95
N ALA A 228 -4.18 -16.62 4.09
CA ALA A 228 -3.65 -17.14 5.34
C ALA A 228 -2.43 -16.34 5.85
N ALA A 229 -1.49 -15.98 4.96
CA ALA A 229 -0.34 -15.16 5.30
C ALA A 229 -0.76 -13.77 5.82
N ILE A 230 -1.73 -13.09 5.16
CA ILE A 230 -2.28 -11.81 5.61
C ILE A 230 -2.90 -11.94 7.01
N VAL A 231 -3.75 -12.94 7.22
CA VAL A 231 -4.38 -13.21 8.53
C VAL A 231 -3.32 -13.44 9.60
N LEU A 232 -2.31 -14.29 9.34
CA LEU A 232 -1.24 -14.58 10.28
C LEU A 232 -0.40 -13.35 10.65
N LEU A 233 -0.04 -12.50 9.67
CA LEU A 233 0.70 -11.25 9.88
C LEU A 233 -0.09 -10.24 10.73
N LEU A 234 -1.40 -10.13 10.51
CA LEU A 234 -2.30 -9.28 11.31
C LEU A 234 -2.50 -9.83 12.73
N MET A 235 -2.76 -11.13 12.86
CA MET A 235 -2.92 -11.84 14.13
C MET A 235 -1.66 -11.73 15.01
N ALA A 236 -0.46 -11.89 14.42
CA ALA A 236 0.82 -11.82 15.13
C ALA A 236 1.11 -10.45 15.76
N ARG A 237 0.40 -9.40 15.35
CA ARG A 237 0.48 -8.06 15.95
C ARG A 237 -0.52 -7.84 17.09
N MET A 238 -1.65 -8.53 17.11
CA MET A 238 -2.66 -8.27 18.13
C MET A 238 -2.07 -8.52 19.53
N PRO A 239 -2.25 -7.59 20.48
CA PRO A 239 -1.72 -7.77 21.84
C PRO A 239 -2.32 -9.05 22.43
N GLY A 240 -1.49 -10.09 22.58
CA GLY A 240 -1.88 -11.24 23.35
C GLY A 240 -2.22 -10.80 24.78
N ARG A 241 -3.26 -11.40 25.38
CA ARG A 241 -3.52 -11.34 26.82
C ARG A 241 -2.29 -11.92 27.54
N ARG A 242 -1.26 -11.10 27.76
CA ARG A 242 -0.09 -11.51 28.56
C ARG A 242 -0.50 -11.48 30.03
N ALA A 243 -1.01 -12.63 30.47
CA ALA A 243 -1.01 -12.99 31.88
C ALA A 243 0.38 -12.72 32.48
N GLY A 244 0.41 -12.19 33.70
CA GLY A 244 1.61 -12.11 34.51
C GLY A 244 2.82 -11.43 33.85
N ARG A 245 2.75 -10.13 33.57
CA ARG A 245 3.99 -9.33 33.50
C ARG A 245 4.59 -9.36 34.90
N ARG A 246 5.52 -10.29 35.18
CA ARG A 246 6.32 -10.29 36.43
C ARG A 246 6.83 -8.86 36.60
N ARG A 247 6.44 -8.21 37.71
CA ARG A 247 6.98 -6.90 38.09
C ARG A 247 8.48 -7.10 38.28
N ILE A 248 9.29 -6.71 37.30
CA ILE A 248 10.66 -6.31 37.58
C ILE A 248 10.50 -5.06 38.44
N PRO A 249 11.01 -5.03 39.69
CA PRO A 249 10.94 -3.82 40.49
C PRO A 249 11.64 -2.70 39.70
N ALA A 250 10.91 -1.62 39.43
CA ALA A 250 11.58 -0.41 38.96
C ALA A 250 12.56 0.02 40.05
N PRO A 251 13.79 0.46 39.71
CA PRO A 251 14.64 1.13 40.69
C PRO A 251 13.83 2.28 41.29
N ARG A 252 13.92 2.46 42.62
CA ARG A 252 13.25 3.55 43.33
C ARG A 252 13.84 4.89 42.86
N VAL A 253 13.33 5.42 41.76
CA VAL A 253 13.44 6.84 41.43
C VAL A 253 12.62 7.56 42.50
N ALA A 254 13.31 8.25 43.41
CA ALA A 254 12.65 9.05 44.43
C ALA A 254 11.69 10.04 43.75
N THR A 255 10.50 10.20 44.32
CA THR A 255 9.44 11.09 43.85
C THR A 255 9.82 12.56 44.03
N LEU A 256 10.75 13.02 43.20
CA LEU A 256 10.81 14.43 42.84
C LEU A 256 9.57 14.72 42.00
N LEU A 257 8.83 15.76 42.41
CA LEU A 257 7.75 16.37 41.64
C LEU A 257 8.16 16.51 40.17
N PRO A 258 7.24 16.35 39.20
CA PRO A 258 7.57 16.49 37.79
C PRO A 258 8.14 17.89 37.54
N ALA A 259 9.46 17.98 37.45
CA ALA A 259 10.15 19.21 37.15
C ALA A 259 9.55 19.76 35.85
N ALA A 260 9.19 21.06 35.86
CA ALA A 260 8.70 21.74 34.68
C ALA A 260 9.61 21.37 33.49
N PRO A 261 9.05 20.96 32.33
CA PRO A 261 9.81 20.33 31.27
C PRO A 261 11.02 21.19 30.95
N ARG A 262 12.22 20.69 31.29
CA ARG A 262 13.46 21.44 31.10
C ARG A 262 13.48 21.92 29.65
N PRO A 263 13.76 23.20 29.37
CA PRO A 263 14.01 23.61 28.00
C PRO A 263 15.10 22.68 27.45
N PRO A 264 14.96 22.19 26.20
CA PRO A 264 15.99 21.34 25.62
C PRO A 264 17.33 22.08 25.71
N PRO A 265 18.45 21.36 25.94
CA PRO A 265 19.76 21.99 25.99
C PRO A 265 19.98 22.81 24.72
N ALA A 266 20.71 23.94 24.82
CA ALA A 266 20.91 24.87 23.71
C ALA A 266 21.48 24.19 22.44
N ASP A 267 22.16 23.07 22.62
CA ASP A 267 22.82 22.27 21.59
C ASP A 267 21.96 21.10 21.06
N ALA A 268 20.73 20.93 21.56
CA ALA A 268 19.78 19.97 20.99
C ALA A 268 19.52 20.34 19.52
N PRO A 269 19.63 19.39 18.55
CA PRO A 269 19.64 19.71 17.13
C PRO A 269 18.37 20.47 16.74
N HIS A 270 18.55 21.77 16.48
CA HIS A 270 17.46 22.72 16.26
C HIS A 270 16.52 22.20 15.17
N TYR A 271 15.26 22.04 15.53
CA TYR A 271 14.25 21.50 14.63
C TYR A 271 13.96 22.51 13.52
N ASP A 272 14.57 22.33 12.34
CA ASP A 272 14.41 23.23 11.20
C ASP A 272 12.92 23.27 10.78
N ARG A 273 12.27 24.37 11.17
CA ARG A 273 10.87 24.66 10.86
C ARG A 273 10.66 24.83 9.36
N TYR A 274 11.64 25.43 8.67
CA TYR A 274 11.58 25.72 7.25
C TYR A 274 11.71 24.46 6.40
N ALA A 275 12.69 23.59 6.66
CA ALA A 275 12.79 22.29 6.00
C ALA A 275 11.55 21.40 6.28
N SER A 276 11.05 21.42 7.52
CA SER A 276 9.79 20.76 7.88
C SER A 276 8.58 21.26 7.09
N PHE A 277 8.50 22.58 6.87
CA PHE A 277 7.43 23.23 6.11
C PHE A 277 7.55 22.91 4.62
N LEU A 278 8.74 23.03 4.03
CA LEU A 278 9.00 22.66 2.63
C LEU A 278 8.54 21.25 2.33
N ARG A 279 8.84 20.27 3.20
CA ARG A 279 8.43 18.87 3.03
C ARG A 279 6.90 18.68 3.08
N LEU A 280 6.19 19.46 3.89
CA LEU A 280 4.72 19.42 3.96
C LEU A 280 4.10 20.08 2.71
N VAL A 281 4.58 21.26 2.34
CA VAL A 281 4.05 22.03 1.20
C VAL A 281 4.35 21.35 -0.13
N SER A 282 5.55 20.84 -0.35
CA SER A 282 5.89 20.10 -1.59
C SER A 282 5.00 18.87 -1.78
N LEU A 283 4.75 18.09 -0.73
CA LEU A 283 3.81 16.96 -0.77
C LEU A 283 2.38 17.44 -1.12
N ALA A 284 1.89 18.52 -0.49
CA ALA A 284 0.58 19.07 -0.78
C ALA A 284 0.49 19.60 -2.23
N VAL A 285 1.51 20.29 -2.73
CA VAL A 285 1.58 20.84 -4.09
C VAL A 285 1.58 19.72 -5.14
N VAL A 286 2.31 18.61 -4.92
CA VAL A 286 2.27 17.45 -5.82
C VAL A 286 0.87 16.81 -5.88
N VAL A 287 0.24 16.57 -4.71
CA VAL A 287 -1.09 15.94 -4.64
C VAL A 287 -2.16 16.84 -5.26
N LEU A 288 -2.23 18.11 -4.84
CA LEU A 288 -3.19 19.08 -5.38
C LEU A 288 -2.94 19.39 -6.86
N GLY A 289 -1.67 19.39 -7.28
CA GLY A 289 -1.25 19.57 -8.67
C GLY A 289 -1.72 18.47 -9.60
N GLN A 290 -1.47 17.21 -9.25
CA GLN A 290 -1.98 16.06 -10.01
C GLN A 290 -3.51 16.09 -10.08
N SER A 291 -4.18 16.46 -8.99
CA SER A 291 -5.64 16.62 -8.94
C SER A 291 -6.11 17.69 -9.92
N LEU A 292 -5.52 18.88 -9.86
CA LEU A 292 -5.85 20.02 -10.72
C LEU A 292 -5.68 19.67 -12.20
N LEU A 293 -4.57 19.03 -12.58
CA LEU A 293 -4.31 18.60 -13.95
C LEU A 293 -5.31 17.54 -14.43
N THR A 294 -5.69 16.59 -13.56
CA THR A 294 -6.68 15.55 -13.87
C THR A 294 -8.08 16.14 -14.05
N VAL A 295 -8.50 17.01 -13.12
CA VAL A 295 -9.80 17.71 -13.17
C VAL A 295 -9.88 18.66 -14.37
N ALA A 296 -8.83 19.43 -14.64
CA ALA A 296 -8.78 20.35 -15.78
C ALA A 296 -8.89 19.61 -17.12
N TYR A 297 -8.21 18.47 -17.26
CA TYR A 297 -8.35 17.60 -18.42
C TYR A 297 -9.80 17.12 -18.61
N TRP A 298 -10.41 16.56 -17.56
CA TRP A 298 -11.80 16.09 -17.65
C TRP A 298 -12.82 17.23 -17.85
N ALA A 299 -12.50 18.45 -17.43
CA ALA A 299 -13.28 19.65 -17.72
C ALA A 299 -13.03 20.24 -19.13
N GLY A 300 -12.27 19.56 -20.00
CA GLY A 300 -12.02 19.99 -21.38
C GLY A 300 -11.02 21.14 -21.53
N VAL A 301 -10.23 21.47 -20.50
CA VAL A 301 -9.23 22.54 -20.57
C VAL A 301 -8.08 22.14 -21.52
N SER A 302 -7.73 23.02 -22.46
CA SER A 302 -6.71 22.75 -23.46
C SER A 302 -5.33 22.48 -22.85
N ALA A 303 -4.69 21.38 -23.28
CA ALA A 303 -3.36 20.98 -22.79
C ALA A 303 -2.23 21.96 -23.17
N ASN A 304 -2.45 22.80 -24.19
CA ASN A 304 -1.45 23.66 -24.85
C ASN A 304 -0.60 24.55 -23.92
N TRP A 305 -1.09 24.87 -22.72
CA TRP A 305 -0.36 25.64 -21.70
C TRP A 305 -0.23 24.91 -20.35
N LEU A 306 -0.95 23.80 -20.12
CA LEU A 306 -0.93 23.06 -18.85
C LEU A 306 0.47 22.51 -18.52
N TRP A 307 1.31 22.26 -19.53
CA TRP A 307 2.71 21.88 -19.35
C TRP A 307 3.50 22.88 -18.49
N LEU A 308 3.23 24.20 -18.57
CA LEU A 308 3.86 25.20 -17.70
C LEU A 308 3.41 25.04 -16.23
N VAL A 309 2.14 24.68 -16.01
CA VAL A 309 1.63 24.38 -14.66
C VAL A 309 2.38 23.19 -14.06
N THR A 310 2.68 22.15 -14.87
CA THR A 310 3.46 20.99 -14.40
C THR A 310 4.83 21.36 -13.83
N TRP A 311 5.48 22.42 -14.32
CA TRP A 311 6.79 22.87 -13.81
C TRP A 311 6.68 23.42 -12.37
N VAL A 312 5.56 24.08 -12.06
CA VAL A 312 5.28 24.60 -10.71
C VAL A 312 4.79 23.50 -9.78
N VAL A 313 3.86 22.65 -10.24
CA VAL A 313 3.22 21.66 -9.36
C VAL A 313 4.02 20.37 -9.18
N GLN A 314 5.01 20.09 -10.04
CA GLN A 314 5.98 19.01 -9.84
C GLN A 314 7.00 19.38 -8.73
N ALA A 315 6.53 19.47 -7.48
CA ALA A 315 7.35 19.84 -6.32
C ALA A 315 8.08 18.65 -5.67
N ALA A 316 8.08 17.47 -6.30
CA ALA A 316 8.83 16.30 -5.82
C ALA A 316 10.32 16.59 -5.51
N PRO A 317 11.05 17.40 -6.31
CA PRO A 317 12.44 17.74 -6.00
C PRO A 317 12.64 18.41 -4.64
N VAL A 318 11.77 19.37 -4.29
CA VAL A 318 11.80 20.11 -3.01
C VAL A 318 11.56 19.18 -1.82
N PHE A 319 10.74 18.14 -1.99
CA PHE A 319 10.52 17.14 -0.95
C PHE A 319 11.74 16.26 -0.71
N PHE A 320 12.37 15.73 -1.76
CA PHE A 320 13.55 14.86 -1.58
C PHE A 320 14.73 15.62 -0.98
N PHE A 321 14.88 16.90 -1.32
CA PHE A 321 15.78 17.84 -0.64
C PHE A 321 15.49 17.99 0.86
N ALA A 322 14.26 18.39 1.22
CA ALA A 322 13.87 18.58 2.62
C ALA A 322 13.87 17.27 3.43
N GLY A 323 13.51 16.16 2.77
CA GLY A 323 13.59 14.81 3.26
C GLY A 323 15.04 14.37 3.53
N GLY A 324 15.96 14.72 2.62
CA GLY A 324 17.40 14.48 2.77
C GLY A 324 17.98 15.16 4.02
N GLN A 325 17.72 16.45 4.21
CA GLN A 325 18.12 17.15 5.45
C GLN A 325 17.58 16.42 6.70
N ALA A 326 16.30 16.08 6.71
CA ALA A 326 15.66 15.40 7.83
C ALA A 326 16.21 13.98 8.04
N ASN A 327 16.62 13.30 6.97
CA ASN A 327 17.21 11.97 7.01
C ASN A 327 18.63 12.01 7.60
N LEU A 328 19.47 12.96 7.18
CA LEU A 328 20.83 13.14 7.68
C LEU A 328 20.86 13.54 9.16
N LEU A 329 20.02 14.49 9.58
CA LEU A 329 19.95 14.88 11.00
C LEU A 329 19.51 13.72 11.88
N SER A 330 18.51 12.93 11.46
CA SER A 330 18.12 11.71 12.19
C SER A 330 19.22 10.65 12.20
N TRP A 331 19.98 10.50 11.11
CA TRP A 331 21.12 9.56 11.07
C TRP A 331 22.27 10.01 11.99
N ARG A 332 22.52 11.31 12.10
CA ARG A 332 23.49 11.88 13.05
C ARG A 332 23.04 11.71 14.50
N ALA A 333 21.76 11.93 14.81
CA ALA A 333 21.20 11.71 16.15
C ALA A 333 21.35 10.24 16.59
N VAL A 334 20.97 9.28 15.73
CA VAL A 334 21.12 7.85 16.04
C VAL A 334 22.59 7.45 16.26
N GLN A 335 23.53 8.00 15.48
CA GLN A 335 24.96 7.77 15.71
C GLN A 335 25.48 8.38 17.02
N ALA A 336 25.01 9.57 17.42
CA ALA A 336 25.38 10.19 18.69
C ALA A 336 24.92 9.34 19.88
N GLU A 337 23.78 8.68 19.75
CA GLU A 337 23.27 7.68 20.70
C GLU A 337 23.87 6.27 20.50
N HIS A 338 24.98 6.13 19.76
CA HIS A 338 25.67 4.87 19.48
C HIS A 338 24.81 3.79 18.79
N GLY A 339 23.68 4.18 18.19
CA GLY A 339 22.80 3.33 17.41
C GLY A 339 23.32 3.09 15.99
N GLY A 340 22.97 1.93 15.42
CA GLY A 340 23.32 1.56 14.06
C GLY A 340 22.13 1.54 13.09
N PHE A 341 22.36 0.95 11.91
CA PHE A 341 21.48 1.06 10.75
C PHE A 341 20.02 0.62 11.00
N GLY A 342 19.82 -0.55 11.60
CA GLY A 342 18.50 -1.09 11.87
C GLY A 342 17.69 -0.24 12.85
N ARG A 343 18.36 0.41 13.82
CA ARG A 343 17.71 1.37 14.74
C ARG A 343 17.21 2.59 13.96
N TYR A 344 18.07 3.20 13.15
CA TYR A 344 17.73 4.34 12.29
C TYR A 344 16.55 4.05 11.34
N LEU A 345 16.62 2.93 10.59
CA LEU A 345 15.53 2.50 9.72
C LEU A 345 14.22 2.38 10.50
N THR A 346 14.26 1.67 11.63
CA THR A 346 13.09 1.37 12.44
C THR A 346 12.44 2.63 13.01
N GLU A 347 13.23 3.58 13.50
CA GLU A 347 12.75 4.86 14.03
C GLU A 347 12.13 5.75 12.95
N ARG A 348 12.68 5.78 11.74
CA ARG A 348 12.14 6.56 10.62
C ARG A 348 10.91 5.92 9.99
N ILE A 349 10.95 4.62 9.72
CA ILE A 349 10.03 3.94 8.80
C ILE A 349 8.79 3.36 9.51
N SER A 350 8.89 3.03 10.80
CA SER A 350 7.72 2.59 11.60
C SER A 350 6.54 3.56 11.57
N TRP A 351 6.80 4.85 11.37
CA TRP A 351 5.81 5.92 11.35
C TRP A 351 5.27 6.21 9.94
N LEU A 352 5.97 5.75 8.90
CA LEU A 352 5.58 5.89 7.50
C LEU A 352 4.74 4.71 7.01
N LEU A 353 5.13 3.47 7.36
CA LEU A 353 4.39 2.26 6.95
C LEU A 353 3.01 2.16 7.60
N ARG A 354 2.81 2.73 8.80
CA ARG A 354 1.52 2.71 9.51
C ARG A 354 0.39 3.48 8.80
N PRO A 355 0.55 4.78 8.48
CA PRO A 355 -0.48 5.51 7.75
C PRO A 355 -0.68 4.96 6.35
N MET A 356 0.40 4.55 5.66
CA MET A 356 0.31 3.91 4.35
C MET A 356 -0.49 2.60 4.40
N LEU A 357 -0.26 1.72 5.37
CA LEU A 357 -1.03 0.47 5.47
C LEU A 357 -2.51 0.74 5.80
N ALA A 358 -2.80 1.68 6.72
CA ALA A 358 -4.18 2.06 7.03
C ALA A 358 -4.90 2.64 5.81
N PHE A 359 -4.18 3.44 5.00
CA PHE A 359 -4.63 3.95 3.73
C PHE A 359 -4.90 2.82 2.72
N VAL A 360 -3.90 2.00 2.39
CA VAL A 360 -4.07 0.89 1.43
C VAL A 360 -5.22 -0.05 1.83
N LEU A 361 -5.33 -0.42 3.11
CA LEU A 361 -6.44 -1.26 3.59
C LEU A 361 -7.81 -0.61 3.42
N ALA A 362 -7.93 0.71 3.62
CA ALA A 362 -9.20 1.42 3.36
C ALA A 362 -9.56 1.44 1.87
N TRP A 363 -8.56 1.60 0.99
CA TRP A 363 -8.76 1.72 -0.46
C TRP A 363 -8.90 0.39 -1.20
N VAL A 364 -8.41 -0.72 -0.62
CA VAL A 364 -8.74 -2.07 -1.09
C VAL A 364 -10.22 -2.41 -0.88
N VAL A 365 -10.86 -1.87 0.16
CA VAL A 365 -12.29 -2.14 0.45
C VAL A 365 -13.23 -1.21 -0.33
N LEU A 366 -12.80 0.01 -0.67
CA LEU A 366 -13.69 1.04 -1.23
C LEU A 366 -14.36 0.70 -2.58
N PRO A 367 -13.80 -0.11 -3.50
CA PRO A 367 -14.51 -0.51 -4.71
C PRO A 367 -15.84 -1.24 -4.46
N LEU A 368 -16.00 -1.96 -3.33
CA LEU A 368 -17.24 -2.69 -2.98
C LEU A 368 -18.51 -1.83 -3.04
N PRO A 369 -18.65 -0.76 -2.22
CA PRO A 369 -19.83 0.08 -2.22
C PRO A 369 -20.02 0.88 -3.51
N LEU A 370 -18.96 1.11 -4.29
CA LEU A 370 -19.06 1.81 -5.57
C LEU A 370 -19.69 0.89 -6.64
N ASP A 371 -19.26 -0.37 -6.71
CA ASP A 371 -19.83 -1.35 -7.63
C ASP A 371 -21.25 -1.80 -7.19
N LEU A 372 -21.55 -1.84 -5.88
CA LEU A 372 -22.92 -2.04 -5.36
C LEU A 372 -23.89 -0.89 -5.69
N LEU A 373 -23.37 0.24 -6.20
CA LEU A 373 -24.12 1.39 -6.67
C LEU A 373 -24.01 1.55 -8.20
N GLU A 374 -23.57 0.51 -8.90
CA GLU A 374 -23.46 0.43 -10.37
C GLU A 374 -22.60 1.57 -10.97
N ALA A 375 -21.58 2.03 -10.24
CA ALA A 375 -20.64 3.03 -10.73
C ALA A 375 -19.85 2.49 -11.95
N PRO A 376 -19.69 3.25 -13.05
CA PRO A 376 -18.94 2.79 -14.22
C PRO A 376 -17.49 2.42 -13.90
N SER A 377 -17.09 1.22 -14.32
CA SER A 377 -15.79 0.59 -14.05
C SER A 377 -14.61 1.52 -14.35
N GLU A 378 -14.58 2.11 -15.56
CA GLU A 378 -13.54 3.04 -16.00
C GLU A 378 -13.32 4.21 -15.02
N ARG A 379 -14.41 4.75 -14.43
CA ARG A 379 -14.35 5.85 -13.46
C ARG A 379 -13.75 5.37 -12.14
N VAL A 380 -14.15 4.18 -11.67
CA VAL A 380 -13.62 3.54 -10.46
C VAL A 380 -12.13 3.23 -10.64
N ALA A 381 -11.71 2.75 -11.81
CA ALA A 381 -10.32 2.47 -12.12
C ALA A 381 -9.47 3.74 -12.26
N ALA A 382 -9.98 4.79 -12.91
CA ALA A 382 -9.32 6.09 -13.00
C ALA A 382 -9.12 6.72 -11.61
N LEU A 383 -10.17 6.72 -10.77
CA LEU A 383 -10.11 7.19 -9.39
C LEU A 383 -9.13 6.36 -8.54
N SER A 384 -9.15 5.03 -8.69
CA SER A 384 -8.22 4.12 -8.01
C SER A 384 -6.76 4.39 -8.39
N ARG A 385 -6.47 4.63 -9.68
CA ARG A 385 -5.12 5.00 -10.16
C ARG A 385 -4.67 6.36 -9.62
N LEU A 386 -5.54 7.37 -9.66
CA LEU A 386 -5.28 8.71 -9.11
C LEU A 386 -4.92 8.65 -7.61
N ILE A 387 -5.56 7.75 -6.87
CA ILE A 387 -5.41 7.63 -5.42
C ILE A 387 -4.25 6.70 -5.03
N ALA A 388 -3.92 5.70 -5.84
CA ALA A 388 -2.69 4.95 -5.70
C ALA A 388 -1.44 5.80 -6.01
N HIS A 389 -1.54 6.81 -6.89
CA HIS A 389 -0.40 7.56 -7.39
C HIS A 389 0.55 8.12 -6.30
N PRO A 390 0.10 8.77 -5.20
CA PRO A 390 1.00 9.28 -4.16
C PRO A 390 1.85 8.21 -3.45
N LEU A 391 1.55 6.92 -3.60
CA LEU A 391 2.37 5.83 -3.05
C LEU A 391 3.75 5.73 -3.72
N TRP A 392 3.92 6.15 -4.98
CA TRP A 392 5.22 6.06 -5.68
C TRP A 392 6.28 6.85 -4.92
N PHE A 393 5.90 8.04 -4.48
CA PHE A 393 6.73 8.98 -3.77
C PHE A 393 7.19 8.44 -2.43
N LEU A 394 6.28 7.76 -1.72
CA LEU A 394 6.58 7.12 -0.45
C LEU A 394 7.51 5.91 -0.64
N GLY A 395 7.27 5.07 -1.65
CA GLY A 395 8.13 3.94 -1.99
C GLY A 395 9.57 4.36 -2.30
N VAL A 396 9.74 5.40 -3.15
CA VAL A 396 11.07 5.96 -3.46
C VAL A 396 11.71 6.62 -2.24
N TYR A 397 10.94 7.33 -1.41
CA TYR A 397 11.44 7.92 -0.17
C TYR A 397 11.89 6.89 0.87
N LEU A 398 11.24 5.71 0.95
CA LEU A 398 11.73 4.60 1.77
C LEU A 398 13.13 4.13 1.31
N GLY A 399 13.35 4.07 -0.01
CA GLY A 399 14.67 3.82 -0.59
C GLY A 399 15.70 4.90 -0.24
N ALA A 400 15.33 6.18 -0.34
CA ALA A 400 16.20 7.31 0.02
C ALA A 400 16.60 7.30 1.52
N VAL A 401 15.65 6.98 2.41
CA VAL A 401 15.90 6.72 3.84
C VAL A 401 16.90 5.57 3.98
N ALA A 402 16.68 4.43 3.33
CA ALA A 402 17.59 3.28 3.44
C ALA A 402 19.00 3.56 2.91
N ALA A 403 19.14 4.36 1.85
CA ALA A 403 20.43 4.78 1.31
C ALA A 403 21.16 5.82 2.18
N THR A 404 20.48 6.50 3.10
CA THR A 404 21.01 7.65 3.85
C THR A 404 22.36 7.38 4.53
N PRO A 405 22.62 6.26 5.23
CA PRO A 405 23.91 6.02 5.88
C PRO A 405 25.09 5.94 4.92
N VAL A 406 24.91 5.28 3.77
CA VAL A 406 25.92 5.16 2.71
C VAL A 406 26.14 6.53 2.06
N MET A 407 25.05 7.22 1.75
CA MET A 407 25.05 8.56 1.17
C MET A 407 25.70 9.59 2.09
N ALA A 408 25.48 9.51 3.41
CA ALA A 408 26.06 10.42 4.40
C ALA A 408 27.57 10.17 4.60
N TRP A 409 28.02 8.93 4.46
CA TRP A 409 29.44 8.58 4.44
C TRP A 409 30.14 9.07 3.16
N LEU A 410 29.50 8.89 1.99
CA LEU A 410 29.98 9.46 0.73
C LEU A 410 30.08 10.99 0.82
N HIS A 411 29.01 11.65 1.28
CA HIS A 411 28.96 13.10 1.48
C HIS A 411 30.08 13.59 2.41
N ARG A 412 30.33 12.91 3.53
CA ARG A 412 31.45 13.24 4.42
C ARG A 412 32.83 13.13 3.78
N ARG A 413 33.02 12.25 2.79
CA ARG A 413 34.33 12.01 2.15
C ARG A 413 34.55 12.84 0.90
N LEU A 414 33.51 13.01 0.09
CA LEU A 414 33.58 13.55 -1.27
C LEU A 414 32.74 14.83 -1.45
N ARG A 415 31.94 15.21 -0.44
CA ARG A 415 31.08 16.41 -0.40
C ARG A 415 30.37 16.64 -1.74
N PHE A 416 30.68 17.74 -2.42
CA PHE A 416 30.05 18.14 -3.68
C PHE A 416 30.29 17.19 -4.87
N ALA A 417 31.32 16.35 -4.84
CA ALA A 417 31.54 15.38 -5.90
C ALA A 417 30.46 14.28 -5.92
N VAL A 418 29.75 14.03 -4.81
CA VAL A 418 28.66 13.04 -4.75
C VAL A 418 27.41 13.48 -5.53
N PRO A 419 26.79 14.66 -5.27
CA PRO A 419 25.66 15.12 -6.08
C PRO A 419 26.05 15.36 -7.54
N LEU A 420 27.27 15.81 -7.83
CA LEU A 420 27.76 15.94 -9.21
C LEU A 420 27.89 14.60 -9.93
N GLY A 421 28.52 13.61 -9.29
CA GLY A 421 28.65 12.25 -9.86
C GLY A 421 27.31 11.55 -10.05
N LEU A 422 26.38 11.70 -9.11
CA LEU A 422 25.01 11.20 -9.25
C LEU A 422 24.24 11.94 -10.36
N GLY A 423 24.42 13.25 -10.51
CA GLY A 423 23.82 14.03 -11.60
C GLY A 423 24.36 13.63 -12.98
N GLY A 424 25.67 13.37 -13.08
CA GLY A 424 26.30 12.80 -14.26
C GLY A 424 25.79 11.39 -14.58
N ALA A 425 25.54 10.56 -13.56
CA ALA A 425 24.93 9.25 -13.75
C ALA A 425 23.47 9.35 -14.26
N VAL A 426 22.68 10.34 -13.81
CA VAL A 426 21.34 10.61 -14.37
C VAL A 426 21.43 10.98 -15.85
N ALA A 427 22.35 11.89 -16.21
CA ALA A 427 22.56 12.28 -17.60
C ALA A 427 23.02 11.11 -18.48
N LEU A 428 23.89 10.23 -17.97
CA LEU A 428 24.36 9.04 -18.68
C LEU A 428 23.23 8.03 -18.90
N VAL A 429 22.40 7.74 -17.88
CA VAL A 429 21.26 6.84 -18.03
C VAL A 429 20.23 7.40 -19.02
N ASP A 430 19.99 8.71 -19.01
CA ASP A 430 19.08 9.36 -19.95
C ASP A 430 19.62 9.32 -21.40
N ALA A 431 20.92 9.57 -21.58
CA ALA A 431 21.61 9.41 -22.85
C ALA A 431 21.55 7.95 -23.38
N CYS A 432 21.76 6.95 -22.52
CA CYS A 432 21.62 5.54 -22.89
C CYS A 432 20.16 5.16 -23.21
N ARG A 433 19.19 5.69 -22.47
CA ARG A 433 17.74 5.49 -22.71
C ARG A 433 17.33 6.00 -24.08
N VAL A 434 17.80 7.20 -24.46
CA VAL A 434 17.50 7.82 -25.76
C VAL A 434 18.32 7.17 -26.89
N GLY A 435 19.63 6.99 -26.71
CA GLY A 435 20.54 6.52 -27.76
C GLY A 435 20.44 5.02 -28.08
N PHE A 436 20.08 4.17 -27.11
CA PHE A 436 19.97 2.72 -27.29
C PHE A 436 18.53 2.19 -27.13
N GLY A 437 17.52 3.08 -27.02
CA GLY A 437 16.12 2.68 -26.81
C GLY A 437 15.87 1.94 -25.48
N TRP A 438 16.74 2.11 -24.48
CA TRP A 438 16.71 1.36 -23.22
C TRP A 438 15.62 1.86 -22.25
N GLY A 439 14.35 1.74 -22.66
CA GLY A 439 13.18 2.33 -21.99
C GLY A 439 13.06 1.94 -20.51
N ALA A 440 13.10 0.65 -20.19
CA ALA A 440 13.02 0.15 -18.81
C ALA A 440 14.20 0.61 -17.93
N GLY A 441 15.40 0.79 -18.53
CA GLY A 441 16.58 1.32 -17.84
C GLY A 441 16.41 2.74 -17.32
N GLY A 442 15.54 3.54 -17.96
CA GLY A 442 15.21 4.89 -17.53
C GLY A 442 14.72 4.96 -16.07
N TYR A 443 14.08 3.92 -15.55
CA TYR A 443 13.60 3.90 -14.16
C TYR A 443 14.74 3.91 -13.12
N VAL A 444 15.99 3.63 -13.50
CA VAL A 444 17.17 3.85 -12.63
C VAL A 444 17.28 5.31 -12.20
N ASN A 445 16.84 6.26 -13.03
CA ASN A 445 16.84 7.69 -12.70
C ASN A 445 15.87 8.05 -11.56
N VAL A 446 14.85 7.22 -11.27
CA VAL A 446 13.98 7.41 -10.08
C VAL A 446 14.81 7.39 -8.80
N ALA A 447 15.70 6.41 -8.67
CA ALA A 447 16.59 6.31 -7.53
C ALA A 447 17.69 7.40 -7.59
N LEU A 448 18.37 7.53 -8.73
CA LEU A 448 19.49 8.47 -8.84
C LEU A 448 19.07 9.93 -8.60
N ALA A 449 17.98 10.41 -9.21
CA ALA A 449 17.51 11.78 -9.04
C ALA A 449 17.09 12.06 -7.58
N ALA A 450 16.37 11.13 -6.95
CA ALA A 450 16.04 11.22 -5.52
C ALA A 450 17.30 11.31 -4.63
N LEU A 451 18.38 10.59 -4.99
CA LEU A 451 19.66 10.67 -4.29
C LEU A 451 20.42 11.97 -4.54
N VAL A 452 20.42 12.53 -5.76
CA VAL A 452 20.97 13.88 -6.04
C VAL A 452 20.32 14.92 -5.14
N LEU A 453 18.98 14.92 -5.11
CA LEU A 453 18.19 15.88 -4.34
C LEU A 453 18.39 15.69 -2.82
N GLN A 454 18.47 14.44 -2.35
CA GLN A 454 18.85 14.12 -0.98
C GLN A 454 20.24 14.68 -0.62
N GLN A 455 21.24 14.57 -1.50
CA GLN A 455 22.58 15.12 -1.30
C GLN A 455 22.60 16.65 -1.25
N LEU A 456 21.78 17.33 -2.06
CA LEU A 456 21.59 18.78 -1.92
C LEU A 456 20.97 19.13 -0.55
N GLY A 457 20.06 18.29 -0.04
CA GLY A 457 19.53 18.38 1.32
C GLY A 457 20.60 18.21 2.41
N PHE A 458 21.63 17.39 2.16
CA PHE A 458 22.78 17.23 3.05
C PHE A 458 23.68 18.47 3.04
N CYS A 459 23.94 19.05 1.85
CA CYS A 459 24.64 20.32 1.70
C CYS A 459 23.92 21.47 2.42
N TYR A 460 22.57 21.48 2.40
CA TYR A 460 21.78 22.42 3.19
C TYR A 460 21.92 22.19 4.70
N ALA A 461 21.89 20.93 5.16
CA ALA A 461 22.05 20.57 6.57
C ALA A 461 23.41 20.99 7.16
N ASP A 462 24.46 20.98 6.34
CA ASP A 462 25.82 21.43 6.72
C ASP A 462 26.02 22.95 6.56
N GLY A 463 24.98 23.68 6.16
CA GLY A 463 24.98 25.13 5.95
C GLY A 463 25.65 25.58 4.64
N ASP A 464 26.13 24.67 3.80
CA ASP A 464 26.87 25.00 2.58
C ASP A 464 26.00 25.76 1.56
N LEU A 465 24.72 25.37 1.40
CA LEU A 465 23.79 26.14 0.54
C LEU A 465 23.38 27.49 1.15
N ALA A 466 23.45 27.64 2.48
CA ALA A 466 23.16 28.91 3.16
C ALA A 466 24.33 29.92 3.03
N ARG A 467 25.53 29.45 2.67
CA ARG A 467 26.69 30.31 2.35
C ARG A 467 26.64 30.90 0.93
N LEU A 468 25.76 30.43 0.05
CA LEU A 468 25.64 30.93 -1.31
C LEU A 468 25.02 32.33 -1.34
N SER A 469 25.58 33.23 -2.16
CA SER A 469 25.05 34.59 -2.28
C SER A 469 23.65 34.57 -2.91
N ARG A 470 22.77 35.50 -2.49
CA ARG A 470 21.44 35.66 -3.09
C ARG A 470 21.50 35.98 -4.58
N ARG A 471 22.59 36.62 -5.06
CA ARG A 471 22.84 36.85 -6.49
C ARG A 471 23.10 35.53 -7.23
N THR A 472 23.95 34.66 -6.67
CA THR A 472 24.24 33.33 -7.23
C THR A 472 22.97 32.48 -7.32
N LEU A 473 22.16 32.44 -6.25
CA LEU A 473 20.88 31.73 -6.24
C LEU A 473 19.89 32.29 -7.28
N ALA A 474 19.81 33.61 -7.43
CA ALA A 474 18.94 34.24 -8.42
C ALA A 474 19.39 33.94 -9.87
N VAL A 475 20.70 34.03 -10.16
CA VAL A 475 21.25 33.73 -11.50
C VAL A 475 21.06 32.26 -11.85
N VAL A 476 21.43 31.33 -10.97
CA VAL A 476 21.27 29.89 -11.23
C VAL A 476 19.79 29.53 -11.38
N GLY A 477 18.91 30.06 -10.53
CA GLY A 477 17.46 29.86 -10.65
C GLY A 477 16.88 30.41 -11.96
N ALA A 478 17.30 31.61 -12.37
CA ALA A 478 16.86 32.23 -13.63
C ALA A 478 17.34 31.45 -14.86
N LEU A 479 18.56 30.90 -14.84
CA LEU A 479 19.11 30.09 -15.93
C LEU A 479 18.44 28.71 -16.09
N CYS A 480 17.78 28.19 -15.06
CA CYS A 480 17.06 26.91 -15.16
C CYS A 480 15.87 26.98 -16.13
N VAL A 481 15.18 28.12 -16.24
CA VAL A 481 14.03 28.30 -17.15
C VAL A 481 14.43 28.19 -18.64
N PRO A 482 15.40 28.96 -19.19
CA PRO A 482 15.83 28.80 -20.58
C PRO A 482 16.51 27.45 -20.82
N ALA A 483 17.20 26.86 -19.84
CA ALA A 483 17.74 25.51 -19.97
C ALA A 483 16.64 24.44 -20.14
N LEU A 484 15.56 24.52 -19.36
CA LEU A 484 14.39 23.66 -19.56
C LEU A 484 13.73 23.90 -20.92
N LEU A 485 13.52 25.17 -21.31
CA LEU A 485 12.95 25.49 -22.62
C LEU A 485 13.79 24.92 -23.77
N LEU A 486 15.12 25.02 -23.71
CA LEU A 486 16.03 24.44 -24.70
C LEU A 486 15.86 22.91 -24.78
N LEU A 487 15.89 22.22 -23.64
CA LEU A 487 15.74 20.77 -23.56
C LEU A 487 14.36 20.30 -24.07
N THR A 488 13.28 21.01 -23.76
CA THR A 488 11.91 20.60 -24.13
C THR A 488 11.41 21.15 -25.48
N SER A 489 12.20 21.98 -26.16
CA SER A 489 11.87 22.48 -27.52
C SER A 489 12.84 21.97 -28.58
N GLY A 490 14.15 21.90 -28.29
CA GLY A 490 15.18 21.39 -29.21
C GLY A 490 15.77 20.03 -28.81
N GLY A 491 15.70 19.65 -27.54
CA GLY A 491 16.31 18.40 -27.03
C GLY A 491 15.43 17.15 -27.08
N GLY A 492 14.21 17.23 -27.64
CA GLY A 492 13.30 16.08 -27.75
C GLY A 492 12.66 15.60 -26.43
N TYR A 493 12.87 16.31 -25.32
CA TYR A 493 12.25 15.98 -24.03
C TYR A 493 10.77 16.43 -23.98
N PRO A 494 9.87 15.69 -23.30
CA PRO A 494 8.49 16.12 -23.08
C PRO A 494 8.43 17.51 -22.44
N ARG A 495 7.42 18.32 -22.74
CA ARG A 495 7.22 19.61 -22.04
C ARG A 495 6.68 19.42 -20.62
N ASN A 496 5.94 18.34 -20.40
CA ASN A 496 5.35 18.00 -19.10
C ASN A 496 6.40 17.46 -18.11
N MET A 497 6.43 18.03 -16.91
CA MET A 497 7.22 17.52 -15.77
C MET A 497 6.43 16.51 -14.92
N MET A 498 5.13 16.39 -15.16
CA MET A 498 4.17 15.54 -14.46
C MET A 498 3.19 15.01 -15.51
N GLY A 499 2.92 13.71 -15.53
CA GLY A 499 2.05 13.09 -16.54
C GLY A 499 0.62 13.59 -16.43
N THR A 500 0.02 13.94 -17.56
CA THR A 500 -1.41 14.30 -17.66
C THR A 500 -2.17 13.15 -18.34
N PRO A 501 -3.50 13.07 -18.20
CA PRO A 501 -4.27 12.06 -18.93
C PRO A 501 -4.24 12.26 -20.46
N ALA A 502 -4.09 13.50 -20.93
CA ALA A 502 -3.90 13.83 -22.36
C ALA A 502 -2.54 13.37 -22.89
N GLU A 503 -1.48 13.66 -22.12
CA GLU A 503 -0.09 13.37 -22.47
C GLU A 503 0.59 12.64 -21.31
N PRO A 504 0.58 11.29 -21.31
CA PRO A 504 1.19 10.48 -20.26
C PRO A 504 2.72 10.61 -20.21
N ALA A 505 3.34 10.86 -21.37
CA ALA A 505 4.78 11.05 -21.51
C ALA A 505 5.23 12.32 -20.76
N SER A 506 6.12 12.17 -19.78
CA SER A 506 6.56 13.26 -18.92
C SER A 506 7.95 13.01 -18.32
N ASN A 507 8.63 14.08 -17.92
CA ASN A 507 9.98 14.03 -17.35
C ASN A 507 10.08 13.39 -15.95
N ILE A 508 9.01 12.76 -15.46
CA ILE A 508 9.01 11.93 -14.25
C ILE A 508 8.74 10.44 -14.55
N ASN A 509 8.36 10.08 -15.78
CA ASN A 509 8.00 8.72 -16.14
C ASN A 509 8.58 8.30 -17.51
N PRO A 510 9.81 7.76 -17.56
CA PRO A 510 10.80 7.71 -16.47
C PRO A 510 11.44 9.10 -16.20
N PRO A 511 12.07 9.32 -15.03
CA PRO A 511 12.72 10.60 -14.73
C PRO A 511 13.88 10.93 -15.67
N THR A 512 13.88 12.16 -16.17
CA THR A 512 14.91 12.67 -17.09
C THR A 512 15.81 13.69 -16.39
N PHE A 513 16.89 14.11 -17.05
CA PHE A 513 17.75 15.18 -16.56
C PHE A 513 17.00 16.51 -16.37
N CYS A 514 15.92 16.76 -17.13
CA CYS A 514 15.06 17.93 -16.95
C CYS A 514 14.49 18.04 -15.53
N LEU A 515 14.17 16.92 -14.86
CA LEU A 515 13.66 16.94 -13.49
C LEU A 515 14.70 17.45 -12.48
N LEU A 516 16.01 17.24 -12.75
CA LEU A 516 17.08 17.82 -11.94
C LEU A 516 17.22 19.33 -12.19
N VAL A 517 17.16 19.79 -13.44
CA VAL A 517 17.20 21.22 -13.78
C VAL A 517 16.02 21.96 -13.14
N LEU A 518 14.82 21.40 -13.22
CA LEU A 518 13.64 21.90 -12.54
C LEU A 518 13.85 21.96 -11.02
N GLY A 519 14.38 20.88 -10.45
CA GLY A 519 14.67 20.79 -9.02
C GLY A 519 15.65 21.86 -8.55
N VAL A 520 16.75 22.10 -9.28
CA VAL A 520 17.71 23.16 -8.96
C VAL A 520 17.03 24.54 -9.00
N GLY A 521 16.22 24.82 -10.02
CA GLY A 521 15.45 26.07 -10.11
C GLY A 521 14.51 26.27 -8.92
N GLN A 522 13.71 25.25 -8.59
CA GLN A 522 12.82 25.25 -7.43
C GLN A 522 13.57 25.45 -6.09
N LEU A 523 14.75 24.82 -5.93
CA LEU A 523 15.57 24.96 -4.74
C LEU A 523 16.22 26.35 -4.63
N CYS A 524 16.62 26.96 -5.74
CA CYS A 524 17.08 28.35 -5.76
C CYS A 524 15.97 29.31 -5.30
N VAL A 525 14.74 29.15 -5.81
CA VAL A 525 13.57 29.94 -5.36
C VAL A 525 13.28 29.71 -3.88
N ALA A 526 13.30 28.46 -3.43
CA ALA A 526 13.12 28.12 -2.02
C ALA A 526 14.16 28.86 -1.14
N MET A 527 15.46 28.72 -1.44
CA MET A 527 16.53 29.35 -0.69
C MET A 527 16.46 30.89 -0.70
N LEU A 528 15.99 31.53 -1.78
CA LEU A 528 15.77 32.98 -1.83
C LEU A 528 14.63 33.45 -0.90
N LEU A 529 13.62 32.60 -0.69
CA LEU A 529 12.47 32.84 0.19
C LEU A 529 12.71 32.40 1.64
N ARG A 530 13.77 31.61 1.89
CA ARG A 530 14.06 30.96 3.18
C ARG A 530 13.88 31.87 4.38
N ASP A 531 14.52 33.03 4.41
CA ASP A 531 14.55 33.86 5.61
C ASP A 531 13.19 34.52 5.88
N ARG A 532 12.46 34.93 4.82
CA ARG A 532 11.09 35.46 4.92
C ARG A 532 10.12 34.41 5.45
N VAL A 533 10.17 33.20 4.91
CA VAL A 533 9.32 32.09 5.35
C VAL A 533 9.71 31.62 6.76
N SER A 534 11.00 31.62 7.10
CA SER A 534 11.49 31.28 8.44
C SER A 534 11.01 32.28 9.49
N ALA A 535 11.03 33.58 9.19
CA ALA A 535 10.46 34.62 10.05
C ALA A 535 8.94 34.45 10.24
N TRP A 536 8.20 34.14 9.17
CA TRP A 536 6.77 33.83 9.26
C TRP A 536 6.48 32.56 10.09
N LEU A 537 7.32 31.51 9.94
CA LEU A 537 7.25 30.27 10.73
C LEU A 537 7.75 30.40 12.17
N ALA A 538 8.41 31.50 12.55
CA ALA A 538 8.69 31.81 13.95
C ALA A 538 7.37 32.03 14.72
N GLY A 539 6.36 32.59 14.04
CA GLY A 539 5.02 32.85 14.54
C GLY A 539 4.31 31.61 15.11
N HIS A 540 3.73 31.79 16.30
CA HIS A 540 3.20 30.69 17.10
C HIS A 540 1.94 30.04 16.49
N ARG A 541 1.11 30.81 15.77
CA ARG A 541 -0.10 30.32 15.09
C ARG A 541 0.24 29.51 13.83
N GLN A 542 1.19 30.01 13.05
CA GLN A 542 1.70 29.45 11.82
C GLN A 542 2.34 28.08 12.09
N TRP A 543 3.22 28.00 13.09
CA TRP A 543 3.84 26.74 13.47
C TRP A 543 2.85 25.73 14.06
N ARG A 544 1.83 26.17 14.82
CA ARG A 544 0.74 25.29 15.27
C ARG A 544 -0.01 24.64 14.09
N LEU A 545 -0.29 25.38 13.01
CA LEU A 545 -0.93 24.84 11.82
C LEU A 545 -0.05 23.77 11.12
N VAL A 546 1.25 24.04 10.98
CA VAL A 546 2.22 23.07 10.40
C VAL A 546 2.35 21.82 11.28
N CYS A 547 2.38 21.98 12.61
CA CYS A 547 2.38 20.86 13.55
C CYS A 547 1.08 20.05 13.50
N PHE A 548 -0.08 20.71 13.43
CA PHE A 548 -1.38 20.05 13.24
C PHE A 548 -1.35 19.19 11.98
N ALA A 549 -1.07 19.78 10.82
CA ALA A 549 -1.05 19.06 9.55
C ALA A 549 -0.05 17.89 9.50
N LYS A 550 1.12 18.04 10.14
CA LYS A 550 2.10 16.95 10.28
C LYS A 550 1.67 15.85 11.26
N SER A 551 0.75 16.15 12.17
CA SER A 551 0.22 15.18 13.14
C SER A 551 -1.01 14.42 12.62
N THR A 552 -1.70 14.93 11.58
CA THR A 552 -2.94 14.35 11.03
C THR A 552 -2.92 14.11 9.49
N PRO A 553 -1.85 13.51 8.91
CA PRO A 553 -1.69 13.37 7.47
C PRO A 553 -2.79 12.55 6.76
N ILE A 554 -3.24 11.44 7.34
CA ILE A 554 -4.33 10.61 6.78
C ILE A 554 -5.65 11.37 6.86
N THR A 555 -5.95 12.00 7.99
CA THR A 555 -7.20 12.77 8.16
C THR A 555 -7.28 13.90 7.14
N LEU A 556 -6.18 14.64 6.91
CA LEU A 556 -6.12 15.67 5.88
C LEU A 556 -6.26 15.10 4.47
N TYR A 557 -5.64 13.96 4.18
CA TYR A 557 -5.74 13.33 2.86
C TYR A 557 -7.16 12.82 2.57
N LEU A 558 -7.83 12.19 3.54
CA LEU A 558 -9.24 11.79 3.41
C LEU A 558 -10.17 12.99 3.24
N ALA A 559 -9.94 14.08 3.97
CA ALA A 559 -10.69 15.33 3.80
C ALA A 559 -10.47 15.95 2.41
N TYR A 560 -9.23 15.95 1.90
CA TYR A 560 -8.92 16.39 0.53
C TYR A 560 -9.64 15.54 -0.52
N LEU A 561 -9.63 14.20 -0.39
CA LEU A 561 -10.36 13.34 -1.32
C LEU A 561 -11.88 13.54 -1.25
N THR A 562 -12.42 13.83 -0.06
CA THR A 562 -13.84 14.22 0.08
C THR A 562 -14.16 15.45 -0.75
N VAL A 563 -13.36 16.51 -0.60
CA VAL A 563 -13.52 17.76 -1.34
C VAL A 563 -13.33 17.53 -2.83
N LEU A 564 -12.36 16.70 -3.24
CA LEU A 564 -12.14 16.35 -4.63
C LEU A 564 -13.36 15.65 -5.24
N THR A 565 -13.94 14.64 -4.57
CA THR A 565 -15.15 13.96 -5.05
C THR A 565 -16.35 14.92 -5.14
N VAL A 566 -16.53 15.82 -4.18
CA VAL A 566 -17.58 16.85 -4.22
C VAL A 566 -17.36 17.82 -5.39
N VAL A 567 -16.12 18.26 -5.64
CA VAL A 567 -15.78 19.13 -6.79
C VAL A 567 -16.03 18.41 -8.12
N LEU A 568 -15.64 17.13 -8.25
CA LEU A 568 -15.90 16.33 -9.45
C LEU A 568 -17.40 16.18 -9.75
N ALA A 569 -18.22 15.99 -8.70
CA ALA A 569 -19.68 15.93 -8.84
C ALA A 569 -20.28 17.29 -9.21
N LEU A 570 -19.85 18.39 -8.55
CA LEU A 570 -20.35 19.74 -8.82
C LEU A 570 -20.01 20.25 -10.23
N LEU A 571 -18.86 19.86 -10.77
CA LEU A 571 -18.45 20.26 -12.12
C LEU A 571 -19.18 19.50 -13.24
N GLY A 572 -20.04 18.52 -12.91
CA GLY A 572 -20.61 17.62 -13.91
C GLY A 572 -19.57 16.73 -14.62
N VAL A 573 -18.31 16.78 -14.19
CA VAL A 573 -17.17 16.04 -14.76
C VAL A 573 -17.35 14.52 -14.65
N LEU A 574 -18.23 14.08 -13.76
CA LEU A 574 -18.62 12.67 -13.68
C LEU A 574 -19.63 12.25 -14.76
N ASP A 575 -20.41 13.14 -15.40
CA ASP A 575 -21.44 12.76 -16.38
C ASP A 575 -21.62 13.76 -17.55
N GLY A 576 -21.58 13.25 -18.78
CA GLY A 576 -22.31 13.84 -19.90
C GLY A 576 -23.55 13.00 -20.24
N PRO A 577 -24.67 13.56 -20.75
CA PRO A 577 -25.01 14.98 -20.89
C PRO A 577 -26.17 15.40 -19.96
N VAL A 578 -25.83 16.02 -18.81
CA VAL A 578 -26.50 17.12 -18.09
C VAL A 578 -28.01 17.04 -17.69
N VAL A 579 -28.87 16.22 -18.31
CA VAL A 579 -30.33 16.18 -18.03
C VAL A 579 -30.70 15.10 -16.99
N THR A 580 -29.90 14.04 -16.84
CA THR A 580 -30.14 12.95 -15.87
C THR A 580 -29.55 13.20 -14.49
N ALA A 581 -28.54 14.07 -14.36
CA ALA A 581 -27.75 14.24 -13.12
C ALA A 581 -28.55 14.80 -11.92
N LEU A 582 -29.62 15.56 -12.15
CA LEU A 582 -30.51 16.04 -11.09
C LEU A 582 -31.26 14.91 -10.36
N GLY A 583 -31.44 13.75 -10.99
CA GLY A 583 -31.98 12.55 -10.36
C GLY A 583 -31.01 11.88 -9.36
N TRP A 584 -29.69 12.04 -9.56
CA TRP A 584 -28.68 11.44 -8.69
C TRP A 584 -28.44 12.29 -7.43
N LEU A 585 -28.46 13.61 -7.56
CA LEU A 585 -28.37 14.56 -6.45
C LEU A 585 -29.61 14.56 -5.53
N THR A 586 -30.78 14.26 -6.07
CA THR A 586 -32.05 14.17 -5.29
C THR A 586 -32.25 12.83 -4.59
N GLY A 587 -31.46 11.80 -4.90
CA GLY A 587 -31.53 10.50 -4.25
C GLY A 587 -30.71 10.41 -2.94
N PRO A 588 -31.17 9.69 -1.90
CA PRO A 588 -30.44 9.53 -0.63
C PRO A 588 -29.15 8.69 -0.73
N ARG A 589 -28.84 8.13 -1.90
CA ARG A 589 -27.76 7.16 -2.11
C ARG A 589 -26.36 7.79 -1.97
N TRP A 590 -26.15 9.03 -2.43
CA TRP A 590 -24.85 9.70 -2.30
C TRP A 590 -24.53 10.10 -0.85
N LEU A 591 -25.56 10.49 -0.08
CA LEU A 591 -25.45 10.71 1.37
C LEU A 591 -25.11 9.42 2.10
N ALA A 592 -25.64 8.27 1.66
CA ALA A 592 -25.28 6.98 2.23
C ALA A 592 -23.80 6.63 1.98
N VAL A 593 -23.25 6.88 0.79
CA VAL A 593 -21.80 6.69 0.51
C VAL A 593 -20.94 7.53 1.45
N LEU A 594 -21.27 8.82 1.61
CA LEU A 594 -20.55 9.73 2.50
C LEU A 594 -20.68 9.34 3.99
N ALA A 595 -21.88 8.97 4.43
CA ALA A 595 -22.14 8.61 5.83
C ALA A 595 -21.52 7.25 6.21
N VAL A 596 -21.59 6.24 5.33
CA VAL A 596 -21.12 4.88 5.61
C VAL A 596 -19.60 4.76 5.52
N LEU A 597 -18.95 5.49 4.60
CA LEU A 597 -17.51 5.31 4.34
C LEU A 597 -16.66 6.39 4.97
N LEU A 598 -17.04 7.66 4.79
CA LEU A 598 -16.16 8.76 5.15
C LEU A 598 -16.21 9.09 6.64
N VAL A 599 -17.41 9.13 7.25
CA VAL A 599 -17.54 9.49 8.67
C VAL A 599 -16.80 8.47 9.58
N PRO A 600 -16.93 7.14 9.40
CA PRO A 600 -16.14 6.17 10.15
C PRO A 600 -14.64 6.31 9.87
N ALA A 601 -14.23 6.48 8.62
CA ALA A 601 -12.82 6.60 8.25
C ALA A 601 -12.15 7.84 8.88
N LEU A 602 -12.79 9.01 8.83
CA LEU A 602 -12.30 10.25 9.44
C LEU A 602 -12.20 10.13 10.97
N VAL A 603 -13.24 9.60 11.63
CA VAL A 603 -13.24 9.42 13.09
C VAL A 603 -12.17 8.40 13.54
N LEU A 604 -11.98 7.32 12.77
CA LEU A 604 -11.00 6.28 13.06
C LEU A 604 -9.57 6.77 12.84
N CYS A 605 -9.30 7.45 11.72
CA CYS A 605 -7.98 7.99 11.39
C CYS A 605 -7.57 9.10 12.35
N HIS A 606 -8.45 10.06 12.62
CA HIS A 606 -8.15 11.15 13.58
C HIS A 606 -7.84 10.61 14.99
N ARG A 607 -8.51 9.55 15.44
CA ARG A 607 -8.20 8.87 16.71
C ARG A 607 -6.96 7.99 16.67
N PHE A 608 -6.61 7.41 15.52
CA PHE A 608 -5.36 6.67 15.33
C PHE A 608 -4.17 7.61 15.45
N GLU A 609 -4.22 8.74 14.74
CA GLU A 609 -3.16 9.74 14.66
C GLU A 609 -2.88 10.40 16.02
N ARG A 610 -3.92 10.79 16.77
CA ARG A 610 -3.78 11.40 18.11
C ARG A 610 -3.13 10.49 19.16
N ARG A 611 -3.12 9.16 19.00
CA ARG A 611 -2.56 8.21 19.99
C ARG A 611 -1.13 7.77 19.70
N VAL A 612 -0.54 8.24 18.61
CA VAL A 612 0.74 7.73 18.09
C VAL A 612 1.97 8.40 18.76
N GLN A 613 1.79 9.48 19.53
CA GLN A 613 2.86 10.26 20.19
C GLN A 613 3.45 9.68 21.50
N LEU A 614 2.94 8.55 22.03
CA LEU A 614 3.32 8.03 23.36
C LEU A 614 4.07 6.69 23.29
N PHE A 615 5.33 6.69 22.83
CA PHE A 615 6.20 5.50 22.87
C PHE A 615 7.67 5.87 23.13
N SER A 616 8.22 5.38 24.24
CA SER A 616 9.63 5.56 24.61
C SER A 616 10.61 4.93 23.60
N PRO A 617 11.86 5.43 23.53
CA PRO A 617 12.96 4.74 22.84
C PRO A 617 13.16 3.31 23.38
N VAL A 618 13.72 2.44 22.54
CA VAL A 618 14.15 1.10 23.00
C VAL A 618 15.62 1.17 23.36
N GLU A 619 15.90 1.17 24.65
CA GLU A 619 17.24 0.97 25.20
C GLU A 619 17.67 -0.48 24.93
N GLY A 620 18.49 -0.68 23.90
CA GLY A 620 18.96 -2.00 23.52
C GLY A 620 20.02 -1.99 22.42
N ILE A 621 21.03 -2.83 22.57
CA ILE A 621 22.10 -3.02 21.58
C ILE A 621 21.50 -3.63 20.30
N GLU A 622 21.85 -3.05 19.14
CA GLU A 622 21.37 -3.53 17.84
C GLU A 622 21.84 -4.97 17.59
N SER A 623 20.92 -5.87 17.24
CA SER A 623 21.25 -7.24 16.83
C SER A 623 21.27 -7.40 15.31
N HIS A 624 22.11 -8.31 14.79
CA HIS A 624 22.11 -8.68 13.36
C HIS A 624 20.71 -9.01 12.84
N ARG A 625 19.92 -9.75 13.63
CA ARG A 625 18.53 -10.11 13.29
C ARG A 625 17.60 -8.90 13.25
N GLY A 626 17.76 -7.95 14.17
CA GLY A 626 17.03 -6.67 14.14
C GLY A 626 17.36 -5.83 12.91
N ARG A 627 18.64 -5.77 12.51
CA ARG A 627 19.07 -5.08 11.29
C ARG A 627 18.53 -5.74 10.02
N LEU A 628 18.60 -7.08 9.94
CA LEU A 628 18.07 -7.86 8.82
C LEU A 628 16.55 -7.64 8.68
N ALA A 629 15.80 -7.75 9.79
CA ALA A 629 14.37 -7.52 9.80
C ALA A 629 14.03 -6.07 9.42
N ALA A 630 14.75 -5.07 9.94
CA ALA A 630 14.56 -3.69 9.53
C ALA A 630 14.79 -3.52 8.01
N THR A 631 15.88 -4.08 7.46
CA THR A 631 16.27 -3.95 6.05
C THR A 631 15.26 -4.62 5.11
N LEU A 632 14.92 -5.90 5.34
CA LEU A 632 13.88 -6.61 4.61
C LEU A 632 12.51 -5.92 4.77
N GLY A 633 12.26 -5.36 5.95
CA GLY A 633 11.07 -4.57 6.26
C GLY A 633 10.91 -3.33 5.38
N VAL A 634 12.01 -2.61 5.10
CA VAL A 634 12.01 -1.50 4.14
C VAL A 634 11.81 -2.00 2.72
N PHE A 635 12.54 -3.05 2.33
CA PHE A 635 12.50 -3.60 0.98
C PHE A 635 11.08 -4.03 0.60
N TYR A 636 10.44 -4.90 1.39
CA TYR A 636 9.07 -5.35 1.13
C TYR A 636 8.03 -4.24 1.30
N GLY A 637 8.25 -3.30 2.23
CA GLY A 637 7.39 -2.13 2.39
C GLY A 637 7.41 -1.19 1.18
N ALA A 638 8.58 -0.98 0.57
CA ALA A 638 8.73 -0.21 -0.66
C ALA A 638 8.22 -1.00 -1.89
N LEU A 639 8.49 -2.30 -1.97
CA LEU A 639 8.04 -3.18 -3.06
C LEU A 639 6.51 -3.20 -3.15
N GLY A 640 5.81 -3.42 -2.03
CA GLY A 640 4.34 -3.37 -1.99
C GLY A 640 3.78 -2.00 -2.33
N ALA A 641 4.39 -0.92 -1.80
CA ALA A 641 3.97 0.45 -2.09
C ALA A 641 4.10 0.83 -3.57
N LEU A 642 5.23 0.48 -4.20
CA LEU A 642 5.48 0.71 -5.62
C LEU A 642 4.64 -0.23 -6.51
N GLY A 643 4.39 -1.45 -6.07
CA GLY A 643 3.51 -2.38 -6.76
C GLY A 643 2.08 -1.82 -6.90
N PHE A 644 1.50 -1.27 -5.83
CA PHE A 644 0.18 -0.62 -5.88
C PHE A 644 0.10 0.56 -6.85
N VAL A 645 1.22 1.21 -7.20
CA VAL A 645 1.25 2.29 -8.21
C VAL A 645 0.99 1.74 -9.61
N VAL A 646 1.51 0.53 -9.91
CA VAL A 646 1.37 -0.09 -11.24
C VAL A 646 0.14 -0.99 -11.36
N THR A 647 -0.28 -1.68 -10.28
CA THR A 647 -1.49 -2.53 -10.26
C THR A 647 -2.77 -1.77 -9.94
N GLY A 648 -2.66 -0.58 -9.32
CA GLY A 648 -3.78 0.00 -8.60
C GLY A 648 -4.27 -0.92 -7.47
N PHE A 649 -5.49 -0.68 -6.98
CA PHE A 649 -6.11 -1.48 -5.91
C PHE A 649 -7.02 -2.62 -6.43
N ALA A 650 -7.38 -2.61 -7.72
CA ALA A 650 -8.38 -3.49 -8.32
C ALA A 650 -7.75 -4.59 -9.18
N GLY A 651 -7.02 -5.51 -8.54
CA GLY A 651 -6.66 -6.84 -9.06
C GLY A 651 -5.82 -7.00 -10.33
N SER A 652 -5.50 -5.94 -11.07
CA SER A 652 -4.74 -6.10 -12.31
C SER A 652 -3.29 -6.55 -12.04
N ARG A 653 -2.84 -7.55 -12.83
CA ARG A 653 -1.42 -7.88 -12.95
C ARG A 653 -0.73 -6.76 -13.74
N ALA A 654 0.40 -6.27 -13.25
CA ALA A 654 1.22 -5.27 -13.90
C ALA A 654 2.71 -5.58 -13.72
N THR A 655 3.58 -4.96 -14.50
CA THR A 655 5.04 -5.16 -14.38
C THR A 655 5.67 -3.95 -13.71
N LEU A 656 6.27 -4.15 -12.53
CA LEU A 656 7.08 -3.15 -11.84
C LEU A 656 8.53 -3.23 -12.37
N VAL A 657 8.81 -2.42 -13.40
CA VAL A 657 10.10 -2.35 -14.14
C VAL A 657 10.43 -3.64 -14.90
N VAL A 658 10.65 -4.74 -14.18
CA VAL A 658 10.86 -6.11 -14.72
C VAL A 658 10.16 -7.19 -13.88
N LEU A 659 9.62 -6.85 -12.70
CA LEU A 659 8.99 -7.82 -11.79
C LEU A 659 7.47 -7.82 -12.00
N PRO A 660 6.85 -8.92 -12.43
CA PRO A 660 5.39 -9.02 -12.44
C PRO A 660 4.85 -9.01 -11.01
N VAL A 661 3.79 -8.22 -10.80
CA VAL A 661 3.14 -7.99 -9.50
C VAL A 661 1.63 -7.88 -9.66
N ASP A 662 0.90 -8.26 -8.63
CA ASP A 662 -0.55 -8.11 -8.50
C ASP A 662 -0.93 -7.47 -7.16
N SER A 663 -2.15 -6.95 -7.05
CA SER A 663 -2.65 -6.24 -5.87
C SER A 663 -2.64 -7.07 -4.56
N LEU A 664 -2.84 -8.39 -4.64
CA LEU A 664 -2.83 -9.28 -3.46
C LEU A 664 -1.40 -9.51 -2.98
N GLN A 665 -0.47 -9.82 -3.89
CA GLN A 665 0.95 -9.93 -3.61
C GLN A 665 1.52 -8.61 -3.05
N ASN A 666 1.10 -7.46 -3.60
CA ASN A 666 1.49 -6.14 -3.10
C ASN A 666 0.99 -5.87 -1.67
N LEU A 667 -0.21 -6.33 -1.31
CA LEU A 667 -0.72 -6.28 0.06
C LEU A 667 0.11 -7.16 1.01
N VAL A 668 0.46 -8.37 0.60
CA VAL A 668 1.33 -9.29 1.36
C VAL A 668 2.71 -8.65 1.60
N HIS A 669 3.34 -8.08 0.56
CA HIS A 669 4.61 -7.37 0.67
C HIS A 669 4.54 -6.20 1.65
N LEU A 670 3.50 -5.35 1.55
CA LEU A 670 3.32 -4.18 2.39
C LEU A 670 3.15 -4.57 3.88
N LEU A 671 2.35 -5.60 4.15
CA LEU A 671 2.13 -6.16 5.48
C LEU A 671 3.39 -6.82 6.05
N LEU A 672 4.11 -7.59 5.24
CA LEU A 672 5.37 -8.21 5.62
C LEU A 672 6.43 -7.15 5.97
N GLY A 673 6.53 -6.10 5.15
CA GLY A 673 7.41 -4.96 5.38
C GLY A 673 7.15 -4.29 6.74
N TRP A 674 5.88 -3.95 6.99
CA TRP A 674 5.42 -3.37 8.25
C TRP A 674 5.58 -4.30 9.46
N TYR A 675 5.36 -5.60 9.28
CA TYR A 675 5.55 -6.62 10.29
C TYR A 675 7.02 -6.70 10.71
N LEU A 676 7.93 -6.82 9.74
CA LEU A 676 9.37 -6.94 10.00
C LEU A 676 9.94 -5.69 10.68
N VAL A 677 9.62 -4.47 10.19
CA VAL A 677 9.99 -3.21 10.87
C VAL A 677 9.42 -3.16 12.30
N HIS A 678 8.20 -3.67 12.53
CA HIS A 678 7.63 -3.74 13.87
C HIS A 678 8.38 -4.73 14.78
N THR A 679 8.76 -5.91 14.28
CA THR A 679 9.55 -6.88 15.07
C THR A 679 10.96 -6.39 15.39
N ALA A 680 11.58 -5.62 14.48
CA ALA A 680 12.82 -4.90 14.75
C ALA A 680 12.62 -3.89 15.89
N ARG A 681 11.55 -3.08 15.83
CA ARG A 681 11.22 -2.10 16.89
C ARG A 681 10.94 -2.70 18.25
N VAL A 682 10.31 -3.87 18.32
CA VAL A 682 9.96 -4.53 19.58
C VAL A 682 11.11 -5.43 20.09
N GLY A 683 12.20 -5.57 19.33
CA GLY A 683 13.32 -6.46 19.68
C GLY A 683 12.96 -7.96 19.64
N SER A 684 11.84 -8.33 19.00
CA SER A 684 11.34 -9.72 18.97
C SER A 684 12.04 -10.62 17.94
N CYS A 685 12.95 -10.07 17.14
CA CYS A 685 13.70 -10.76 16.08
C CYS A 685 14.59 -11.93 16.55
N HIS A 686 14.79 -12.10 17.85
CA HIS A 686 15.46 -13.27 18.43
C HIS A 686 14.60 -14.55 18.37
N ARG A 687 13.27 -14.41 18.28
CA ARG A 687 12.31 -15.52 18.26
C ARG A 687 12.24 -16.16 16.87
N ARG A 688 11.80 -17.42 16.80
CA ARG A 688 11.60 -18.13 15.52
C ARG A 688 10.40 -17.61 14.73
N LEU A 689 9.29 -17.30 15.43
CA LEU A 689 8.00 -16.97 14.81
C LEU A 689 8.06 -15.85 13.75
N PRO A 690 8.74 -14.70 13.95
CA PRO A 690 8.84 -13.67 12.91
C PRO A 690 9.41 -14.17 11.59
N TRP A 691 10.40 -15.05 11.67
CA TRP A 691 11.08 -15.59 10.51
C TRP A 691 10.28 -16.70 9.83
N LEU A 692 9.61 -17.56 10.60
CA LEU A 692 8.68 -18.55 10.05
C LEU A 692 7.50 -17.87 9.32
N LEU A 693 6.94 -16.79 9.88
CA LEU A 693 5.90 -16.01 9.20
C LEU A 693 6.42 -15.26 7.97
N THR A 694 7.68 -14.83 7.98
CA THR A 694 8.34 -14.26 6.78
C THR A 694 8.46 -15.30 5.68
N ALA A 695 8.88 -16.52 5.99
CA ALA A 695 8.93 -17.61 5.02
C ALA A 695 7.55 -17.92 4.44
N VAL A 696 6.52 -18.09 5.28
CA VAL A 696 5.13 -18.34 4.84
C VAL A 696 4.60 -17.22 3.95
N ALA A 697 4.87 -15.95 4.26
CA ALA A 697 4.45 -14.81 3.45
C ALA A 697 5.11 -14.75 2.06
N CYS A 698 6.21 -15.49 1.83
CA CYS A 698 6.89 -15.59 0.55
C CYS A 698 6.50 -16.85 -0.26
N VAL A 699 5.61 -17.72 0.27
CA VAL A 699 5.16 -18.93 -0.44
C VAL A 699 4.17 -18.67 -1.58
N PRO A 700 3.14 -17.80 -1.48
CA PRO A 700 2.11 -17.66 -2.53
C PRO A 700 2.63 -17.50 -3.96
N PRO A 701 3.68 -16.69 -4.24
CA PRO A 701 4.17 -16.48 -5.60
C PRO A 701 4.92 -17.69 -6.18
N LEU A 702 5.31 -18.65 -5.33
CA LEU A 702 5.92 -19.92 -5.75
C LEU A 702 4.87 -20.99 -6.10
N LEU A 703 3.58 -20.69 -5.90
CA LEU A 703 2.43 -21.55 -6.17
C LEU A 703 1.60 -21.07 -7.38
N ASP A 704 2.10 -20.08 -8.13
CA ASP A 704 1.55 -19.71 -9.42
C ASP A 704 1.88 -20.83 -10.45
N PRO A 705 0.93 -21.28 -11.30
CA PRO A 705 1.19 -22.29 -12.32
C PRO A 705 2.30 -21.93 -13.32
N ALA A 706 2.54 -20.64 -13.56
CA ALA A 706 3.61 -20.16 -14.43
C ALA A 706 4.38 -19.00 -13.75
N PRO A 707 5.22 -19.30 -12.74
CA PRO A 707 5.82 -18.28 -11.90
C PRO A 707 7.06 -17.68 -12.59
N ASP A 708 7.16 -16.34 -12.58
CA ASP A 708 8.30 -15.65 -13.18
C ASP A 708 9.63 -15.96 -12.46
N PRO A 709 10.73 -16.26 -13.18
CA PRO A 709 12.00 -16.65 -12.55
C PRO A 709 12.59 -15.62 -11.58
N LEU A 710 12.38 -14.31 -11.78
CA LEU A 710 12.85 -13.26 -10.88
C LEU A 710 11.99 -13.22 -9.60
N VAL A 711 10.68 -13.43 -9.74
CA VAL A 711 9.76 -13.56 -8.59
C VAL A 711 10.12 -14.79 -7.75
N VAL A 712 10.34 -15.95 -8.40
CA VAL A 712 10.79 -17.18 -7.73
C VAL A 712 12.11 -16.96 -7.00
N GLY A 713 13.12 -16.40 -7.70
CA GLY A 713 14.45 -16.15 -7.12
C GLY A 713 14.40 -15.22 -5.90
N LEU A 714 13.63 -14.14 -5.98
CA LEU A 714 13.47 -13.18 -4.87
C LEU A 714 12.86 -13.84 -3.63
N HIS A 715 11.76 -14.57 -3.79
CA HIS A 715 11.03 -15.16 -2.67
C HIS A 715 11.73 -16.39 -2.08
N ALA A 716 12.31 -17.25 -2.92
CA ALA A 716 13.13 -18.37 -2.48
C ALA A 716 14.34 -17.89 -1.66
N ALA A 717 15.03 -16.83 -2.11
CA ALA A 717 16.14 -16.24 -1.37
C ALA A 717 15.69 -15.70 0.01
N THR A 718 14.55 -15.01 0.08
CA THR A 718 13.99 -14.53 1.36
C THR A 718 13.58 -15.69 2.27
N ILE A 719 12.99 -16.77 1.74
CA ILE A 719 12.66 -17.98 2.52
C ILE A 719 13.93 -18.58 3.12
N CYS A 720 14.98 -18.78 2.33
CA CYS A 720 16.27 -19.29 2.81
C CYS A 720 16.86 -18.41 3.92
N VAL A 721 16.90 -17.10 3.72
CA VAL A 721 17.38 -16.13 4.72
C VAL A 721 16.53 -16.16 6.00
N ALA A 722 15.21 -16.27 5.87
CA ALA A 722 14.30 -16.35 7.00
C ALA A 722 14.47 -17.66 7.79
N LEU A 723 14.52 -18.82 7.11
CA LEU A 723 14.75 -20.11 7.76
C LEU A 723 16.10 -20.14 8.51
N LEU A 724 17.18 -19.60 7.91
CA LEU A 724 18.47 -19.44 8.58
C LEU A 724 18.38 -18.52 9.81
N ALA A 725 17.60 -17.44 9.75
CA ALA A 725 17.36 -16.55 10.89
C ALA A 725 16.44 -17.16 11.96
N ALA A 726 15.60 -18.14 11.61
CA ALA A 726 14.75 -18.91 12.52
C ALA A 726 15.53 -19.95 13.34
N LEU A 727 16.69 -20.41 12.84
CA LEU A 727 17.53 -21.37 13.57
C LEU A 727 17.91 -20.85 14.96
N PRO A 728 18.03 -21.72 15.99
CA PRO A 728 18.54 -21.32 17.30
C PRO A 728 20.00 -20.86 17.17
N GLY A 729 20.25 -19.56 17.36
CA GLY A 729 21.62 -19.06 17.47
C GLY A 729 22.24 -19.53 18.78
N ARG A 730 23.56 -19.82 18.77
CA ARG A 730 24.34 -19.89 20.01
C ARG A 730 24.13 -18.59 20.80
N ALA A 731 24.05 -18.70 22.13
CA ALA A 731 23.76 -17.57 23.01
C ALA A 731 24.72 -16.38 22.77
N PRO A 732 24.26 -15.13 23.00
CA PRO A 732 25.10 -13.93 22.82
C PRO A 732 26.23 -13.91 23.86
N GLY A 733 27.37 -14.49 23.48
CA GLY A 733 28.55 -14.66 24.32
C GLY A 733 29.76 -15.30 23.61
N GLY A 734 29.59 -15.84 22.40
CA GLY A 734 30.72 -16.29 21.57
C GLY A 734 31.42 -15.12 20.85
N PRO A 735 32.77 -15.13 20.73
CA PRO A 735 33.50 -14.06 20.06
C PRO A 735 33.12 -13.92 18.58
N VAL A 736 32.96 -12.68 18.12
CA VAL A 736 32.64 -12.35 16.73
C VAL A 736 33.78 -12.78 15.82
N ARG A 737 33.52 -13.66 14.83
CA ARG A 737 34.52 -13.99 13.80
C ARG A 737 34.86 -12.73 12.99
N PRO A 738 36.11 -12.24 12.98
CA PRO A 738 36.44 -10.89 12.53
C PRO A 738 36.44 -10.66 11.00
N GLY A 739 36.17 -11.68 10.18
CA GLY A 739 36.23 -11.59 8.72
C GLY A 739 35.10 -10.76 8.10
N TRP A 740 33.84 -11.19 8.26
CA TRP A 740 32.69 -10.60 7.56
C TRP A 740 32.44 -9.12 7.90
N ASN A 741 32.74 -8.71 9.14
CA ASN A 741 32.56 -7.32 9.56
C ASN A 741 33.56 -6.35 8.89
N ARG A 742 34.66 -6.84 8.29
CA ARG A 742 35.66 -5.99 7.59
C ARG A 742 35.22 -5.58 6.18
N LEU A 743 34.48 -6.44 5.48
CA LEU A 743 33.98 -6.17 4.12
C LEU A 743 32.88 -5.09 4.09
N LEU A 744 32.16 -4.92 5.20
CA LEU A 744 31.17 -3.86 5.33
C LEU A 744 31.84 -2.49 5.58
N PRO A 745 31.32 -1.41 4.96
CA PRO A 745 31.67 -0.04 5.31
C PRO A 745 31.58 0.20 6.83
N PRO A 746 32.44 1.02 7.45
CA PRO A 746 32.52 1.14 8.91
C PRO A 746 31.19 1.40 9.63
N MET A 747 30.30 2.18 9.03
CA MET A 747 28.96 2.51 9.56
C MET A 747 27.91 1.39 9.39
N LEU A 748 28.20 0.36 8.60
CA LEU A 748 27.40 -0.86 8.47
C LEU A 748 27.97 -2.00 9.34
N ARG A 749 28.95 -1.74 10.19
CA ARG A 749 29.43 -2.72 11.19
C ARG A 749 28.49 -2.73 12.40
N LEU A 750 28.53 -3.77 13.22
CA LEU A 750 27.98 -3.68 14.58
C LEU A 750 28.99 -2.95 15.48
N PRO A 751 28.53 -2.13 16.45
CA PRO A 751 29.40 -1.65 17.51
C PRO A 751 29.97 -2.85 18.29
N ALA A 752 31.25 -2.77 18.66
CA ALA A 752 31.85 -3.79 19.51
C ALA A 752 31.22 -3.74 20.91
N PRO A 753 30.96 -4.88 21.58
CA PRO A 753 30.53 -4.86 22.96
C PRO A 753 31.63 -4.23 23.82
N THR A 754 31.33 -3.11 24.47
CA THR A 754 32.25 -2.45 25.40
C THR A 754 32.50 -3.35 26.60
N SER A 755 33.77 -3.56 26.96
CA SER A 755 34.21 -4.47 28.03
C SER A 755 33.91 -3.98 29.46
N ALA A 756 33.15 -2.88 29.61
CA ALA A 756 32.96 -2.13 30.85
C ALA A 756 32.06 -2.82 31.91
N ALA A 757 31.59 -4.04 31.67
CA ALA A 757 30.69 -4.78 32.58
C ALA A 757 31.39 -5.93 33.34
N ARG A 758 32.72 -5.91 33.47
CA ARG A 758 33.49 -7.04 34.03
C ARG A 758 34.63 -6.67 34.99
N SER A 759 34.44 -5.61 35.80
CA SER A 759 35.32 -5.28 36.92
C SER A 759 34.55 -4.57 38.04
N ASP A 760 33.81 -5.34 38.86
CA ASP A 760 33.47 -5.01 40.26
C ASP A 760 32.63 -6.14 40.91
N ARG A 761 33.28 -7.28 41.18
CA ARG A 761 32.75 -8.36 42.02
C ARG A 761 33.85 -8.98 42.89
N SER A 762 34.58 -8.13 43.61
CA SER A 762 35.58 -8.55 44.61
C SER A 762 35.81 -7.45 45.65
N ALA A 763 34.74 -7.04 46.34
CA ALA A 763 34.83 -6.17 47.51
C ALA A 763 33.80 -6.65 48.55
N THR A 764 34.27 -7.41 49.54
CA THR A 764 33.52 -7.75 50.76
C THR A 764 33.32 -6.51 51.63
N PRO A 765 32.11 -6.23 52.14
CA PRO A 765 31.88 -5.09 53.02
C PRO A 765 32.47 -5.35 54.42
N PRO A 766 33.16 -4.38 55.04
CA PRO A 766 33.59 -4.49 56.42
C PRO A 766 32.41 -4.29 57.39
N THR A 767 32.45 -5.00 58.50
CA THR A 767 31.50 -4.92 59.63
C THR A 767 31.60 -3.58 60.36
N GLN A 768 30.46 -2.91 60.59
CA GLN A 768 30.36 -1.82 61.57
C GLN A 768 30.26 -2.40 62.99
N PRO A 769 30.97 -1.84 63.99
CA PRO A 769 30.68 -2.06 65.40
C PRO A 769 29.51 -1.18 65.85
N ALA A 770 28.79 -1.63 66.87
CA ALA A 770 27.61 -0.93 67.39
C ALA A 770 27.96 0.27 68.29
N ARG A 771 27.23 1.38 68.09
CA ARG A 771 26.54 2.15 69.14
C ARG A 771 25.52 3.10 68.52
#